data_AF-A0A317UNI6-F1
#
_entry.id   AF-A0A317UNI6-F1
#
_cell.length_a   1.000
_cell.length_b   1.000
_cell.length_c   1.000
_cell.angle_alpha   90.00
_cell.angle_beta   90.00
_cell.angle_gamma   90.00
#
_symmetry.space_group_name_H-M   'P 1'
#
loop_
_entity.id
_entity.type
_entity.pdbx_description
1 polymer ?
#
loop_
_entity_poly.entity_id
_entity_poly.type
_entity_poly.pdbx_seq_one_letter_code
_entity_poly.pdbx_strand_id
1 'polypeptide(L)'
;MASTKGVAAGRKKDAIHFVNARPASETERIKIQRLVRAHVGKWISDQTKDRSSGPESPDSNQSQSSSSSPDATSQSPPQRAVPPGPGLHLLTPPNGSPSPAALTPSALPLTFPSQHTPPSRRTSTDLSTPSPEYGYADCPPSAQGVAGESQFQFDPEEFQQQTLDETPYDQSETTKGTTTSDSFSAPAPSSATSMDFIESFGCVAVDPFHTNPMDLARTEIAATEEYCLYVLWPGLTPVSPGQETRPSSTSWLPLALQDRTLFTAFVFGSLSHKRLRWLNGWIARESFLPEEQRILQWCEMETIQNVTREVSNPSRAVCDSVILAVICMAHNVAEDHGRGIHRTPPFDPPLPRLQWLDVYGALPPNLVHIKGLVQMVRLRGGIENLTLPGLAATLSFSDIVTCSTFLMPPVFAFIPLFHERRNFTLQRMLGFTTVDVERRYAPLRDIGLTAELVEVLYAMHIYMRLVEEHIQAHLVNPDYSLISDQRNLTQYTLLSLPAASQLDGFSAYKPHEIIYEACRLAALIYGVGVVFPLPYQSTPLGQLAKLIQNVLQISDLASTWSHPQARITLFWVLVLGGIAADDRPERAWFVHVLSQAAASHGIRSWVDARKLLSLMVWSDRACDRPGSDLWAEVKLAMIRME
;
A
#
# COMPACT_ATOMS: atom_id res chain seq x y z
N MET A 1 -39.24 -40.15 -40.61
CA MET A 1 -39.21 -39.23 -39.46
C MET A 1 -37.82 -39.32 -38.83
N ALA A 2 -37.07 -38.22 -38.77
CA ALA A 2 -35.75 -38.17 -38.14
C ALA A 2 -35.74 -37.01 -37.12
N SER A 3 -35.16 -37.26 -35.95
CA SER A 3 -35.27 -36.38 -34.78
C SER A 3 -34.10 -35.40 -34.68
N THR A 4 -34.41 -34.15 -34.33
CA THR A 4 -33.45 -33.07 -34.07
C THR A 4 -32.66 -33.28 -32.78
N LYS A 5 -31.33 -33.11 -32.83
CA LYS A 5 -30.50 -32.87 -31.65
C LYS A 5 -29.77 -31.53 -31.78
N GLY A 6 -30.21 -30.53 -31.04
CA GLY A 6 -29.43 -29.32 -30.77
C GLY A 6 -28.41 -29.58 -29.66
N VAL A 7 -27.16 -29.18 -29.86
CA VAL A 7 -26.11 -29.28 -28.83
C VAL A 7 -26.03 -27.96 -28.07
N ALA A 8 -26.55 -27.94 -26.85
CA ALA A 8 -26.39 -26.80 -25.94
C ALA A 8 -25.00 -26.87 -25.28
N ALA A 9 -24.05 -26.07 -25.78
CA ALA A 9 -22.74 -25.90 -25.15
C ALA A 9 -22.85 -24.99 -23.91
N GLY A 10 -23.17 -25.57 -22.76
CA GLY A 10 -23.20 -24.84 -21.49
C GLY A 10 -21.81 -24.31 -21.10
N ARG A 11 -21.68 -22.98 -20.93
CA ARG A 11 -20.52 -22.39 -20.24
C ARG A 11 -20.46 -22.98 -18.83
N LYS A 12 -19.36 -23.69 -18.50
CA LYS A 12 -19.08 -24.08 -17.11
C LYS A 12 -18.98 -22.80 -16.28
N LYS A 13 -19.76 -22.69 -15.20
CA LYS A 13 -19.54 -21.65 -14.17
C LYS A 13 -18.14 -21.89 -13.60
N ASP A 14 -17.29 -20.87 -13.57
CA ASP A 14 -16.03 -20.90 -12.82
C ASP A 14 -16.38 -21.13 -11.33
N ALA A 15 -16.07 -22.33 -10.83
CA ALA A 15 -16.39 -22.69 -9.45
C ALA A 15 -15.45 -21.97 -8.48
N ILE A 16 -15.99 -21.47 -7.37
CA ILE A 16 -15.18 -20.86 -6.32
C ILE A 16 -14.43 -21.98 -5.60
N HIS A 17 -13.09 -21.88 -5.60
CA HIS A 17 -12.21 -22.86 -4.97
C HIS A 17 -11.42 -22.18 -3.86
N PHE A 18 -11.53 -22.70 -2.63
CA PHE A 18 -10.64 -22.37 -1.53
C PHE A 18 -9.58 -23.47 -1.43
N VAL A 19 -8.32 -23.09 -1.19
CA VAL A 19 -7.20 -24.02 -1.04
C VAL A 19 -6.74 -24.07 0.40
N ASN A 20 -6.41 -25.27 0.86
CA ASN A 20 -5.70 -25.48 2.10
C ASN A 20 -4.26 -24.95 1.98
N ALA A 21 -3.80 -24.09 2.89
CA ALA A 21 -2.41 -23.61 2.92
C ALA A 21 -1.42 -24.71 3.36
N ARG A 22 -1.91 -25.76 4.03
CA ARG A 22 -1.17 -26.89 4.60
C ARG A 22 -1.56 -28.21 3.93
N PRO A 23 -1.11 -28.49 2.70
CA PRO A 23 -1.39 -29.75 2.02
C PRO A 23 -1.01 -30.96 2.87
N ALA A 24 -1.93 -31.89 3.06
CA ALA A 24 -1.73 -33.12 3.83
C ALA A 24 -0.85 -34.16 3.09
N SER A 25 -0.46 -33.87 1.84
CA SER A 25 0.41 -34.72 1.01
C SER A 25 1.15 -33.90 -0.06
N GLU A 26 2.31 -34.36 -0.52
CA GLU A 26 3.06 -33.68 -1.58
C GLU A 26 2.28 -33.63 -2.91
N THR A 27 1.42 -34.62 -3.18
CA THR A 27 0.49 -34.62 -4.31
C THR A 27 -0.56 -33.51 -4.20
N GLU A 28 -1.10 -33.26 -3.01
CA GLU A 28 -1.96 -32.10 -2.74
C GLU A 28 -1.18 -30.78 -2.89
N ARG A 29 0.07 -30.72 -2.40
CA ARG A 29 0.94 -29.54 -2.53
C ARG A 29 1.17 -29.17 -3.99
N ILE A 30 1.54 -30.14 -4.83
CA ILE A 30 1.73 -29.94 -6.27
C ILE A 30 0.42 -29.54 -6.95
N LYS A 31 -0.72 -30.11 -6.55
CA LYS A 31 -2.05 -29.75 -7.06
C LYS A 31 -2.41 -28.30 -6.73
N ILE A 32 -2.21 -27.87 -5.48
CA ILE A 32 -2.42 -26.48 -5.03
C ILE A 32 -1.46 -25.55 -5.76
N GLN A 33 -0.17 -25.83 -5.85
CA GLN A 33 0.79 -24.99 -6.58
C GLN A 33 0.41 -24.81 -8.05
N ARG A 34 -0.04 -25.87 -8.74
CA ARG A 34 -0.54 -25.79 -10.12
C ARG A 34 -1.81 -24.95 -10.21
N LEU A 35 -2.75 -25.14 -9.28
CA LEU A 35 -4.00 -24.39 -9.23
C LEU A 35 -3.74 -22.89 -8.97
N VAL A 36 -2.90 -22.56 -7.99
CA VAL A 36 -2.44 -21.19 -7.68
C VAL A 36 -1.79 -20.57 -8.92
N ARG A 37 -0.76 -21.19 -9.51
CA ARG A 37 -0.08 -20.63 -10.72
C ARG A 37 -1.06 -20.35 -11.86
N ALA A 38 -1.98 -21.28 -12.14
CA ALA A 38 -2.99 -21.09 -13.17
C ALA A 38 -4.00 -19.98 -12.82
N HIS A 39 -4.42 -19.88 -11.56
CA HIS A 39 -5.39 -18.87 -11.11
C HIS A 39 -4.78 -17.47 -11.07
N VAL A 40 -3.55 -17.33 -10.59
CA VAL A 40 -2.80 -16.07 -10.54
C VAL A 40 -2.50 -15.56 -11.95
N GLY A 41 -1.98 -16.42 -12.84
CA GLY A 41 -1.73 -16.05 -14.23
C GLY A 41 -3.00 -15.62 -14.97
N LYS A 42 -4.12 -16.37 -14.80
CA LYS A 42 -5.42 -15.96 -15.34
C LYS A 42 -5.89 -14.63 -14.74
N TRP A 43 -5.82 -14.43 -13.43
CA TRP A 43 -6.34 -13.23 -12.79
C TRP A 43 -5.58 -11.96 -13.17
N ILE A 44 -4.24 -11.99 -13.19
CA ILE A 44 -3.41 -10.86 -13.68
C ILE A 44 -3.73 -10.57 -15.15
N SER A 45 -3.90 -11.62 -15.98
CA SER A 45 -4.33 -11.47 -17.37
C SER A 45 -5.72 -10.84 -17.48
N ASP A 46 -6.69 -11.30 -16.69
CA ASP A 46 -8.07 -10.80 -16.75
C ASP A 46 -8.10 -9.30 -16.33
N GLN A 47 -7.41 -8.93 -15.24
CA GLN A 47 -7.30 -7.53 -14.79
C GLN A 47 -6.62 -6.60 -15.81
N THR A 48 -5.63 -7.09 -16.56
CA THR A 48 -4.98 -6.30 -17.63
C THR A 48 -5.81 -6.28 -18.93
N LYS A 49 -6.61 -7.31 -19.18
CA LYS A 49 -7.39 -7.47 -20.42
C LYS A 49 -8.72 -6.71 -20.40
N ASP A 50 -9.48 -6.74 -19.29
CA ASP A 50 -10.80 -6.10 -19.18
C ASP A 50 -10.74 -4.57 -19.42
N ARG A 51 -9.55 -3.95 -19.40
CA ARG A 51 -9.29 -2.55 -19.78
C ARG A 51 -8.89 -2.31 -21.24
N SER A 52 -8.44 -3.34 -21.99
CA SER A 52 -8.03 -3.18 -23.41
C SER A 52 -9.19 -3.39 -24.39
N SER A 53 -10.30 -3.99 -23.93
CA SER A 53 -11.61 -3.85 -24.55
C SER A 53 -12.33 -2.63 -23.96
N GLY A 54 -12.44 -1.55 -24.73
CA GLY A 54 -13.27 -0.40 -24.35
C GLY A 54 -14.77 -0.76 -24.19
N PRO A 55 -15.59 0.13 -23.62
CA PRO A 55 -17.00 -0.17 -23.36
C PRO A 55 -17.76 -0.38 -24.66
N GLU A 56 -18.22 -1.61 -24.90
CA GLU A 56 -19.21 -1.90 -25.95
C GLU A 56 -20.48 -1.10 -25.66
N SER A 57 -20.80 -0.15 -26.55
CA SER A 57 -21.99 0.69 -26.43
C SER A 57 -23.24 -0.12 -26.80
N PRO A 58 -24.24 -0.26 -25.91
CA PRO A 58 -25.47 -0.95 -26.23
C PRO A 58 -26.41 0.01 -26.97
N ASP A 59 -26.34 0.05 -28.31
CA ASP A 59 -27.49 0.16 -29.22
C ASP A 59 -27.08 0.47 -30.67
N SER A 60 -27.23 -0.51 -31.57
CA SER A 60 -27.53 -0.26 -32.99
C SER A 60 -28.06 -1.52 -33.68
N ASN A 61 -29.25 -1.96 -33.28
CA ASN A 61 -29.95 -3.04 -33.98
C ASN A 61 -30.72 -2.45 -35.17
N GLN A 62 -30.10 -2.38 -36.35
CA GLN A 62 -30.86 -2.15 -37.60
C GLN A 62 -30.16 -2.72 -38.85
N SER A 63 -30.78 -3.79 -39.36
CA SER A 63 -30.79 -4.28 -40.74
C SER A 63 -29.95 -3.57 -41.81
N GLN A 64 -29.12 -4.35 -42.51
CA GLN A 64 -29.25 -4.45 -43.97
C GLN A 64 -28.78 -5.80 -44.52
N SER A 65 -29.54 -6.30 -45.49
CA SER A 65 -29.35 -7.60 -46.14
C SER A 65 -28.87 -7.43 -47.57
N SER A 66 -27.83 -8.17 -47.98
CA SER A 66 -27.71 -8.61 -49.38
C SER A 66 -26.74 -9.80 -49.51
N SER A 67 -27.25 -10.85 -50.15
CA SER A 67 -26.57 -12.08 -50.53
C SER A 67 -25.52 -11.91 -51.64
N SER A 68 -24.44 -12.70 -51.61
CA SER A 68 -24.08 -13.61 -52.73
C SER A 68 -22.82 -14.44 -52.44
N SER A 69 -22.95 -15.77 -52.44
CA SER A 69 -21.85 -16.72 -52.79
C SER A 69 -22.00 -17.07 -54.28
N PRO A 70 -20.92 -17.45 -55.02
CA PRO A 70 -20.41 -18.85 -55.00
C PRO A 70 -18.85 -18.92 -55.20
N ASP A 71 -18.13 -20.06 -55.24
CA ASP A 71 -18.44 -21.48 -55.03
C ASP A 71 -17.21 -22.31 -54.54
N ALA A 72 -17.40 -23.63 -54.43
CA ALA A 72 -16.46 -24.75 -54.32
C ALA A 72 -15.13 -24.65 -55.11
N THR A 73 -13.98 -25.06 -54.56
CA THR A 73 -13.41 -26.45 -54.63
C THR A 73 -11.98 -26.48 -54.00
N SER A 74 -11.32 -27.60 -53.63
CA SER A 74 -11.73 -28.97 -53.24
C SER A 74 -10.52 -29.80 -52.73
N GLN A 75 -10.78 -30.87 -51.95
CA GLN A 75 -9.90 -32.04 -51.67
C GLN A 75 -8.59 -31.89 -50.85
N SER A 76 -8.52 -32.69 -49.78
CA SER A 76 -7.33 -33.10 -48.99
C SER A 76 -6.81 -34.48 -49.49
N PRO A 77 -5.88 -35.26 -48.83
CA PRO A 77 -5.09 -35.05 -47.61
C PRO A 77 -3.57 -35.46 -47.77
N PRO A 78 -2.89 -36.31 -46.94
CA PRO A 78 -1.88 -35.85 -45.97
C PRO A 78 -0.53 -36.63 -45.93
N GLN A 79 0.46 -36.17 -45.13
CA GLN A 79 1.41 -36.98 -44.28
C GLN A 79 2.36 -36.03 -43.48
N ARG A 80 2.56 -36.21 -42.16
CA ARG A 80 3.66 -36.91 -41.43
C ARG A 80 5.11 -36.54 -41.83
N ALA A 81 6.13 -36.47 -40.97
CA ALA A 81 6.25 -36.28 -39.49
C ALA A 81 7.74 -36.18 -39.02
N VAL A 82 8.08 -35.16 -38.20
CA VAL A 82 9.26 -35.09 -37.26
C VAL A 82 10.70 -34.96 -37.89
N PRO A 83 11.85 -34.85 -37.15
CA PRO A 83 12.76 -33.68 -37.07
C PRO A 83 14.23 -34.01 -37.53
N PRO A 84 15.37 -33.49 -36.97
CA PRO A 84 15.69 -32.29 -36.18
C PRO A 84 16.95 -31.49 -36.68
N GLY A 85 17.34 -30.43 -35.95
CA GLY A 85 18.78 -30.12 -35.76
C GLY A 85 19.29 -28.73 -36.23
N PRO A 86 20.34 -28.16 -35.61
CA PRO A 86 20.63 -26.72 -35.68
C PRO A 86 21.90 -26.34 -36.47
N GLY A 87 22.02 -25.06 -36.85
CA GLY A 87 23.24 -24.48 -37.43
C GLY A 87 23.32 -22.96 -37.23
N LEU A 88 24.40 -22.50 -36.61
CA LEU A 88 24.80 -21.08 -36.52
C LEU A 88 25.28 -20.58 -37.89
N HIS A 89 25.23 -19.26 -38.14
CA HIS A 89 26.43 -18.46 -38.41
C HIS A 89 26.12 -16.95 -38.47
N LEU A 90 27.05 -16.14 -37.94
CA LEU A 90 27.10 -14.69 -38.12
C LEU A 90 27.41 -14.34 -39.58
N LEU A 91 27.06 -13.11 -40.00
CA LEU A 91 28.01 -12.17 -40.63
C LEU A 91 27.42 -10.74 -40.67
N THR A 92 28.24 -9.75 -40.27
CA THR A 92 27.99 -8.31 -40.41
C THR A 92 28.90 -7.72 -41.51
N PRO A 93 29.04 -6.39 -41.67
CA PRO A 93 28.51 -5.61 -42.79
C PRO A 93 29.62 -5.08 -43.72
N PRO A 94 29.33 -4.10 -44.61
CA PRO A 94 30.36 -3.20 -45.13
C PRO A 94 30.10 -1.71 -44.82
N ASN A 95 31.17 -1.01 -44.46
CA ASN A 95 31.25 0.46 -44.33
C ASN A 95 31.32 1.16 -45.71
N GLY A 96 30.96 2.45 -45.74
CA GLY A 96 31.22 3.34 -46.88
C GLY A 96 31.23 4.82 -46.49
N SER A 97 32.38 5.48 -46.66
CA SER A 97 32.68 6.93 -46.49
C SER A 97 34.10 7.17 -47.05
N PRO A 98 34.58 8.41 -47.37
CA PRO A 98 34.07 9.74 -46.94
C PRO A 98 34.07 10.90 -47.99
N SER A 99 33.39 12.02 -47.65
CA SER A 99 33.76 13.45 -47.90
C SER A 99 33.99 14.02 -49.33
N PRO A 100 34.13 15.37 -49.51
CA PRO A 100 33.51 16.52 -48.82
C PRO A 100 33.01 17.65 -49.77
N ALA A 101 32.19 18.59 -49.28
CA ALA A 101 32.16 19.99 -49.74
C ALA A 101 31.38 20.90 -48.77
N ALA A 102 31.82 22.15 -48.60
CA ALA A 102 31.13 23.19 -47.81
C ALA A 102 30.44 24.21 -48.75
N LEU A 103 29.49 25.00 -48.21
CA LEU A 103 29.27 26.42 -48.55
C LEU A 103 28.21 27.04 -47.62
N THR A 104 28.49 28.23 -47.08
CA THR A 104 27.52 29.15 -46.44
C THR A 104 27.13 30.26 -47.43
N PRO A 105 26.07 31.06 -47.15
CA PRO A 105 26.33 32.42 -46.66
C PRO A 105 25.27 33.06 -45.70
N SER A 106 25.70 34.18 -45.09
CA SER A 106 25.10 35.35 -44.40
C SER A 106 23.59 35.69 -44.58
N ALA A 107 22.94 36.61 -43.83
CA ALA A 107 23.35 37.70 -42.89
C ALA A 107 22.22 38.00 -41.86
N LEU A 108 22.48 38.44 -40.60
CA LEU A 108 22.45 39.83 -40.04
C LEU A 108 21.15 40.67 -40.25
N PRO A 109 20.87 41.71 -39.42
CA PRO A 109 20.41 41.65 -38.01
C PRO A 109 19.12 42.52 -37.84
N LEU A 110 18.62 42.76 -36.61
CA LEU A 110 18.00 44.06 -36.21
C LEU A 110 17.69 44.12 -34.70
N THR A 111 17.65 45.34 -34.16
CA THR A 111 17.60 45.67 -32.72
C THR A 111 16.33 46.44 -32.34
N PHE A 112 15.77 46.17 -31.16
CA PHE A 112 15.13 47.08 -30.16
C PHE A 112 14.14 48.20 -30.63
N PRO A 113 13.05 48.49 -29.86
CA PRO A 113 13.21 49.10 -28.54
C PRO A 113 12.21 48.74 -27.43
N SER A 114 12.62 49.05 -26.20
CA SER A 114 11.77 49.17 -25.00
C SER A 114 11.19 50.59 -24.91
N GLN A 115 9.98 50.74 -24.32
CA GLN A 115 9.51 52.02 -23.78
C GLN A 115 8.79 51.83 -22.43
N HIS A 116 9.12 52.72 -21.49
CA HIS A 116 8.45 52.87 -20.18
C HIS A 116 7.23 53.79 -20.29
N THR A 117 6.16 53.54 -19.53
CA THR A 117 5.60 54.52 -18.54
C THR A 117 4.47 53.94 -17.66
N PRO A 118 4.46 54.24 -16.34
CA PRO A 118 3.25 54.27 -15.48
C PRO A 118 2.69 55.73 -15.47
N PRO A 119 1.75 56.17 -14.58
CA PRO A 119 0.99 55.48 -13.51
C PRO A 119 -0.53 55.79 -13.52
N SER A 120 -1.29 55.25 -12.56
CA SER A 120 -2.34 56.00 -11.83
C SER A 120 -2.85 55.28 -10.56
N ARG A 121 -3.42 56.06 -9.63
CA ARG A 121 -3.77 55.69 -8.24
C ARG A 121 -5.14 56.29 -7.91
N ARG A 122 -5.81 55.77 -6.87
CA ARG A 122 -7.14 56.17 -6.30
C ARG A 122 -8.32 55.43 -6.97
N THR A 123 -9.41 55.06 -6.28
CA THR A 123 -9.83 55.39 -4.89
C THR A 123 -10.67 54.27 -4.24
N SER A 124 -10.71 54.30 -2.92
CA SER A 124 -11.54 53.53 -1.98
C SER A 124 -13.06 53.61 -2.19
N THR A 125 -13.76 52.55 -1.80
CA THR A 125 -15.04 52.62 -1.04
C THR A 125 -15.16 51.41 -0.12
N ASP A 126 -15.43 51.65 1.16
CA ASP A 126 -15.74 50.64 2.18
C ASP A 126 -17.12 50.00 1.97
N LEU A 127 -17.36 48.82 2.56
CA LEU A 127 -18.48 48.60 3.48
C LEU A 127 -18.34 47.28 4.30
N SER A 128 -18.12 47.46 5.60
CA SER A 128 -18.73 46.76 6.75
C SER A 128 -18.79 45.21 6.88
N THR A 129 -18.12 44.76 7.95
CA THR A 129 -18.23 43.54 8.78
C THR A 129 -19.65 43.27 9.35
N PRO A 130 -19.98 42.09 9.96
CA PRO A 130 -19.39 41.64 11.25
C PRO A 130 -19.15 40.12 11.48
N SER A 131 -18.27 39.86 12.45
CA SER A 131 -18.04 38.58 13.13
C SER A 131 -18.60 38.63 14.58
N PRO A 132 -18.70 37.50 15.29
CA PRO A 132 -18.51 37.41 16.75
C PRO A 132 -17.31 36.48 17.05
N GLU A 133 -16.26 36.86 17.81
CA GLU A 133 -16.16 37.21 19.24
C GLU A 133 -16.41 36.07 20.24
N TYR A 134 -15.31 35.57 20.83
CA TYR A 134 -15.05 35.15 22.24
C TYR A 134 -13.54 34.77 22.27
N GLY A 135 -12.70 35.07 23.26
CA GLY A 135 -12.78 35.88 24.48
C GLY A 135 -11.54 35.58 25.33
N TYR A 136 -10.61 36.53 25.48
CA TYR A 136 -9.35 36.34 26.23
C TYR A 136 -9.52 36.60 27.74
N ALA A 137 -8.67 35.96 28.56
CA ALA A 137 -8.48 36.30 29.97
C ALA A 137 -6.98 36.27 30.33
N ASP A 138 -6.59 37.12 31.27
CA ASP A 138 -5.22 37.63 31.43
C ASP A 138 -4.23 36.77 32.22
N CYS A 139 -2.95 37.15 32.07
CA CYS A 139 -1.78 36.63 32.79
C CYS A 139 -1.14 37.73 33.66
N PRO A 140 -0.64 37.42 34.87
CA PRO A 140 0.31 38.26 35.61
C PRO A 140 1.65 37.53 35.94
N PRO A 141 2.75 38.25 36.27
CA PRO A 141 3.99 38.04 35.50
C PRO A 141 5.31 37.85 36.27
N SER A 142 6.39 37.72 35.49
CA SER A 142 7.76 38.20 35.71
C SER A 142 8.77 37.45 36.60
N ALA A 143 9.89 37.05 35.97
CA ALA A 143 11.26 37.32 36.46
C ALA A 143 12.26 37.29 35.27
N GLN A 144 13.27 38.16 35.26
CA GLN A 144 14.32 38.24 34.22
C GLN A 144 15.60 37.48 34.63
N GLY A 145 16.40 36.98 33.67
CA GLY A 145 17.67 36.29 34.00
C GLY A 145 18.56 35.93 32.80
N VAL A 146 19.25 36.94 32.26
CA VAL A 146 20.57 37.00 31.56
C VAL A 146 21.21 35.72 30.93
N ALA A 147 21.81 35.93 29.75
CA ALA A 147 22.50 34.94 28.92
C ALA A 147 23.79 34.31 29.50
N GLY A 148 24.20 33.18 28.90
CA GLY A 148 25.53 32.58 29.02
C GLY A 148 25.76 31.52 27.95
N GLU A 149 26.76 31.72 27.09
CA GLU A 149 27.23 30.72 26.11
C GLU A 149 28.15 29.69 26.77
N SER A 150 28.11 28.43 26.30
CA SER A 150 29.28 27.56 26.36
C SER A 150 29.18 26.43 25.32
N GLN A 151 30.05 26.47 24.32
CA GLN A 151 30.40 25.29 23.51
C GLN A 151 31.06 24.24 24.43
N PHE A 152 30.90 22.95 24.14
CA PHE A 152 32.05 22.03 24.09
C PHE A 152 31.76 20.85 23.16
N GLN A 153 32.79 20.51 22.39
CA GLN A 153 32.87 19.50 21.35
C GLN A 153 33.80 18.38 21.85
N PHE A 154 33.50 17.11 21.61
CA PHE A 154 34.49 16.04 21.39
C PHE A 154 33.85 14.74 20.89
N ASP A 155 34.62 13.99 20.11
CA ASP A 155 34.34 12.78 19.30
C ASP A 155 35.74 12.15 18.99
N PRO A 156 35.91 10.91 18.48
CA PRO A 156 35.41 9.58 18.88
C PRO A 156 36.58 8.58 19.16
N GLU A 157 36.44 7.28 18.81
CA GLU A 157 37.44 6.18 18.75
C GLU A 157 37.73 5.43 20.10
N GLU A 158 37.97 4.10 20.19
CA GLU A 158 37.99 2.96 19.23
C GLU A 158 37.96 1.56 19.98
N PHE A 159 38.12 0.45 19.23
CA PHE A 159 38.56 -0.92 19.63
C PHE A 159 37.59 -2.06 20.07
N GLN A 160 37.28 -2.91 19.08
CA GLN A 160 37.46 -4.39 19.00
C GLN A 160 37.02 -5.36 20.12
N GLN A 161 35.93 -6.09 19.84
CA GLN A 161 35.94 -7.51 19.39
C GLN A 161 36.83 -8.56 20.11
N GLN A 162 36.20 -9.53 20.80
CA GLN A 162 36.67 -10.93 20.84
C GLN A 162 35.53 -11.93 21.14
N THR A 163 35.71 -13.17 20.65
CA THR A 163 34.75 -14.31 20.65
C THR A 163 35.18 -15.43 21.61
N LEU A 164 34.40 -16.53 21.65
CA LEU A 164 34.61 -17.83 22.36
C LEU A 164 34.06 -17.83 23.82
N ASP A 165 33.51 -18.93 24.37
CA ASP A 165 33.30 -20.28 23.82
C ASP A 165 32.10 -21.02 24.48
N GLU A 166 31.84 -22.26 24.04
CA GLU A 166 30.66 -23.07 24.42
C GLU A 166 30.67 -23.74 25.82
N THR A 167 29.49 -24.29 26.15
CA THR A 167 29.01 -25.06 27.33
C THR A 167 29.77 -26.39 27.64
N PRO A 168 29.30 -27.34 28.50
CA PRO A 168 28.26 -27.35 29.55
C PRO A 168 28.71 -28.00 30.90
N TYR A 169 27.84 -28.03 31.93
CA TYR A 169 27.70 -29.22 32.82
C TYR A 169 26.31 -29.26 33.48
N ASP A 170 25.88 -30.47 33.85
CA ASP A 170 24.52 -30.87 34.24
C ASP A 170 24.52 -31.59 35.61
N GLN A 171 23.33 -31.81 36.22
CA GLN A 171 23.05 -32.65 37.41
C GLN A 171 23.55 -32.14 38.79
N SER A 172 22.91 -32.42 39.94
CA SER A 172 21.56 -32.95 40.26
C SER A 172 21.25 -32.81 41.78
N GLU A 173 19.99 -33.13 42.17
CA GLU A 173 19.52 -33.64 43.48
C GLU A 173 19.51 -32.79 44.79
N THR A 174 18.26 -32.54 45.25
CA THR A 174 17.72 -32.74 46.63
C THR A 174 18.69 -32.96 47.83
N THR A 175 18.46 -32.35 49.00
CA THR A 175 17.52 -32.87 50.04
C THR A 175 17.32 -31.93 51.26
N LYS A 176 16.10 -31.96 51.82
CA LYS A 176 15.56 -31.51 53.14
C LYS A 176 16.50 -30.97 54.25
N GLY A 177 16.02 -29.95 54.99
CA GLY A 177 16.44 -29.61 56.36
C GLY A 177 15.42 -28.72 57.09
N THR A 178 15.02 -29.08 58.32
CA THR A 178 13.92 -28.45 59.10
C THR A 178 14.43 -27.79 60.39
N THR A 179 13.93 -26.59 60.76
CA THR A 179 13.79 -26.03 62.14
C THR A 179 13.15 -24.61 62.04
N THR A 180 12.01 -24.25 62.66
CA THR A 180 11.73 -23.85 64.08
C THR A 180 12.61 -22.68 64.59
N SER A 181 12.10 -21.59 65.20
CA SER A 181 10.74 -21.22 65.67
C SER A 181 10.56 -19.70 65.90
N ASP A 182 9.34 -19.26 66.27
CA ASP A 182 9.01 -18.07 67.10
C ASP A 182 9.17 -16.64 66.48
N SER A 183 8.32 -15.62 66.78
CA SER A 183 7.22 -15.51 67.75
C SER A 183 6.27 -14.30 67.54
N PHE A 184 5.06 -14.35 68.12
CA PHE A 184 4.03 -13.30 68.43
C PHE A 184 3.74 -12.15 67.43
N SER A 185 2.57 -12.05 66.77
CA SER A 185 1.18 -11.83 67.24
C SER A 185 0.80 -10.36 67.53
N ALA A 186 -0.19 -9.83 66.80
CA ALA A 186 -0.79 -8.50 66.97
C ALA A 186 -2.31 -8.60 67.34
N PRO A 187 -2.89 -7.61 68.04
CA PRO A 187 -4.29 -7.65 68.48
C PRO A 187 -5.27 -7.12 67.44
N ALA A 188 -6.48 -7.68 67.42
CA ALA A 188 -7.62 -7.18 66.64
C ALA A 188 -8.48 -6.18 67.45
N PRO A 189 -9.23 -5.31 66.76
CA PRO A 189 -10.52 -4.87 67.28
C PRO A 189 -11.68 -4.89 66.26
N SER A 190 -12.76 -5.54 66.68
CA SER A 190 -14.19 -5.26 66.46
C SER A 190 -14.70 -4.48 65.23
N SER A 191 -15.70 -5.09 64.60
CA SER A 191 -16.66 -4.58 63.60
C SER A 191 -17.40 -3.28 63.94
N ALA A 192 -17.67 -2.46 62.91
CA ALA A 192 -18.86 -1.61 62.85
C ALA A 192 -19.34 -1.36 61.40
N THR A 193 -20.65 -1.52 61.19
CA THR A 193 -21.51 -0.98 60.09
C THR A 193 -21.17 -1.30 58.62
N SER A 194 -22.09 -2.02 57.98
CA SER A 194 -22.26 -2.02 56.51
C SER A 194 -22.53 -0.58 56.02
N MET A 195 -21.83 -0.20 54.97
CA MET A 195 -22.44 0.51 53.86
C MET A 195 -22.48 -0.46 52.70
N ASP A 196 -23.65 -0.64 52.09
CA ASP A 196 -23.80 -1.47 50.90
C ASP A 196 -23.14 -0.76 49.72
N PHE A 197 -21.85 -1.05 49.52
CA PHE A 197 -21.18 -0.73 48.27
C PHE A 197 -21.79 -1.63 47.20
N ILE A 198 -22.42 -1.04 46.18
CA ILE A 198 -22.66 -1.76 44.94
C ILE A 198 -21.28 -2.07 44.39
N GLU A 199 -20.83 -3.33 44.52
CA GLU A 199 -19.70 -3.81 43.75
C GLU A 199 -20.00 -3.52 42.29
N SER A 200 -19.24 -2.58 41.73
CA SER A 200 -19.17 -2.40 40.29
C SER A 200 -18.70 -3.74 39.73
N PHE A 201 -19.62 -4.50 39.14
CA PHE A 201 -19.33 -5.73 38.42
C PHE A 201 -18.42 -5.40 37.24
N GLY A 202 -17.13 -5.27 37.50
CA GLY A 202 -16.10 -5.27 36.48
C GLY A 202 -16.22 -6.59 35.73
N CYS A 203 -16.61 -6.51 34.46
CA CYS A 203 -16.80 -7.68 33.63
C CYS A 203 -15.42 -8.26 33.29
N VAL A 204 -14.90 -9.14 34.15
CA VAL A 204 -13.55 -9.73 34.03
C VAL A 204 -13.41 -10.61 32.78
N ALA A 205 -14.52 -11.04 32.18
CA ALA A 205 -14.56 -11.76 30.91
C ALA A 205 -15.37 -10.97 29.88
N VAL A 206 -14.89 -10.94 28.63
CA VAL A 206 -15.59 -10.33 27.48
C VAL A 206 -16.89 -11.08 27.15
N ASP A 207 -16.85 -12.41 27.23
CA ASP A 207 -18.00 -13.32 27.15
C ASP A 207 -18.21 -13.99 28.52
N PRO A 208 -18.89 -13.33 29.48
CA PRO A 208 -19.09 -13.85 30.84
C PRO A 208 -20.04 -15.05 30.91
N PHE A 209 -20.70 -15.37 29.80
CA PHE A 209 -21.62 -16.51 29.67
C PHE A 209 -21.00 -17.70 28.92
N HIS A 210 -19.76 -17.58 28.43
CA HIS A 210 -19.08 -18.59 27.62
C HIS A 210 -19.94 -19.08 26.43
N THR A 211 -20.59 -18.12 25.76
CA THR A 211 -21.40 -18.30 24.55
C THR A 211 -20.59 -18.53 23.28
N ASN A 212 -19.27 -18.35 23.30
CA ASN A 212 -18.44 -18.54 22.13
C ASN A 212 -18.48 -19.99 21.57
N PRO A 213 -18.39 -20.18 20.24
CA PRO A 213 -18.70 -21.46 19.59
C PRO A 213 -17.53 -22.47 19.58
N MET A 214 -16.52 -22.32 20.46
CA MET A 214 -15.31 -23.16 20.47
C MET A 214 -14.98 -23.67 21.88
N ASP A 215 -15.10 -24.99 22.09
CA ASP A 215 -14.91 -25.63 23.40
C ASP A 215 -13.46 -25.83 23.87
N LEU A 216 -12.47 -25.48 23.03
CA LEU A 216 -11.03 -25.66 23.28
C LEU A 216 -10.42 -24.40 23.93
N ALA A 217 -9.36 -24.53 24.74
CA ALA A 217 -8.48 -23.42 25.15
C ALA A 217 -9.21 -22.12 25.58
N ARG A 218 -10.18 -22.24 26.50
CA ARG A 218 -11.13 -21.17 26.85
C ARG A 218 -10.45 -19.86 27.27
N THR A 219 -9.34 -19.94 28.00
CA THR A 219 -8.57 -18.77 28.47
C THR A 219 -7.91 -18.04 27.31
N GLU A 220 -7.26 -18.78 26.42
CA GLU A 220 -6.58 -18.27 25.23
C GLU A 220 -7.59 -17.65 24.26
N ILE A 221 -8.76 -18.27 24.07
CA ILE A 221 -9.85 -17.72 23.25
C ILE A 221 -10.38 -16.42 23.84
N ALA A 222 -10.70 -16.37 25.14
CA ALA A 222 -11.17 -15.14 25.79
C ALA A 222 -10.14 -14.00 25.64
N ALA A 223 -8.85 -14.30 25.75
CA ALA A 223 -7.78 -13.32 25.48
C ALA A 223 -7.75 -12.84 24.01
N THR A 224 -8.14 -13.67 23.03
CA THR A 224 -8.28 -13.23 21.63
C THR A 224 -9.52 -12.35 21.39
N GLU A 225 -10.61 -12.56 22.13
CA GLU A 225 -11.80 -11.68 22.09
C GLU A 225 -11.45 -10.28 22.64
N GLU A 226 -10.76 -10.23 23.77
CA GLU A 226 -10.23 -8.99 24.35
C GLU A 226 -9.26 -8.29 23.38
N TYR A 227 -8.31 -9.04 22.81
CA TYR A 227 -7.38 -8.51 21.81
C TYR A 227 -8.09 -7.92 20.58
N CYS A 228 -9.17 -8.57 20.11
CA CYS A 228 -10.00 -8.04 19.03
C CYS A 228 -10.63 -6.69 19.37
N LEU A 229 -11.24 -6.58 20.57
CA LEU A 229 -11.97 -5.39 21.02
C LEU A 229 -11.08 -4.19 21.34
N TYR A 230 -9.91 -4.41 21.93
CA TYR A 230 -9.05 -3.34 22.44
C TYR A 230 -7.86 -3.01 21.54
N VAL A 231 -7.44 -3.94 20.68
CA VAL A 231 -6.25 -3.77 19.82
C VAL A 231 -6.61 -3.84 18.34
N LEU A 232 -7.12 -4.98 17.87
CA LEU A 232 -7.21 -5.26 16.44
C LEU A 232 -8.19 -4.33 15.72
N TRP A 233 -9.46 -4.38 16.08
CA TRP A 233 -10.51 -3.64 15.38
C TRP A 233 -10.43 -2.13 15.57
N PRO A 234 -10.11 -1.56 16.75
CA PRO A 234 -9.93 -0.12 16.90
C PRO A 234 -8.81 0.45 16.03
N GLY A 235 -7.71 -0.31 15.83
CA GLY A 235 -6.63 0.11 14.95
C GLY A 235 -6.96 -0.05 13.46
N LEU A 236 -7.66 -1.13 13.07
CA LEU A 236 -8.06 -1.41 11.67
C LEU A 236 -9.16 -0.46 11.17
N THR A 237 -10.16 -0.19 12.00
CA THR A 237 -11.27 0.72 11.72
C THR A 237 -11.31 1.83 12.79
N PRO A 238 -10.41 2.81 12.72
CA PRO A 238 -10.38 3.92 13.66
C PRO A 238 -11.64 4.79 13.55
N VAL A 239 -12.07 5.32 14.70
CA VAL A 239 -13.24 6.19 14.83
C VAL A 239 -12.84 7.67 14.85
N SER A 240 -13.73 8.54 14.36
CA SER A 240 -13.60 9.98 14.48
C SER A 240 -13.84 10.46 15.94
N PRO A 241 -13.27 11.60 16.37
CA PRO A 241 -13.54 12.18 17.68
C PRO A 241 -15.03 12.47 17.90
N GLY A 242 -15.54 12.19 19.09
CA GLY A 242 -16.96 12.33 19.42
C GLY A 242 -17.87 11.19 18.95
N GLN A 243 -17.33 10.16 18.27
CA GLN A 243 -18.04 8.92 17.94
C GLN A 243 -17.69 7.83 18.95
N GLU A 244 -18.57 7.60 19.94
CA GLU A 244 -18.36 6.58 20.98
C GLU A 244 -18.54 5.15 20.46
N THR A 245 -19.44 4.95 19.49
CA THR A 245 -19.74 3.64 18.92
C THR A 245 -18.73 3.26 17.84
N ARG A 246 -17.85 2.30 18.15
CA ARG A 246 -16.98 1.61 17.19
C ARG A 246 -17.81 0.60 16.37
N PRO A 247 -18.18 0.88 15.10
CA PRO A 247 -19.20 0.10 14.39
C PRO A 247 -18.80 -1.37 14.22
N SER A 248 -17.51 -1.61 13.97
CA SER A 248 -16.91 -2.94 13.86
C SER A 248 -17.07 -3.74 15.16
N SER A 249 -16.64 -3.23 16.32
CA SER A 249 -16.74 -4.02 17.56
C SER A 249 -18.18 -4.21 18.04
N THR A 250 -19.08 -3.24 17.79
CA THR A 250 -20.51 -3.37 18.16
C THR A 250 -21.27 -4.36 17.27
N SER A 251 -20.81 -4.61 16.04
CA SER A 251 -21.51 -5.49 15.09
C SER A 251 -20.81 -6.84 14.87
N TRP A 252 -19.49 -6.89 14.90
CA TRP A 252 -18.71 -8.07 14.53
C TRP A 252 -18.65 -9.11 15.66
N LEU A 253 -18.47 -8.71 16.92
CA LEU A 253 -18.41 -9.68 18.03
C LEU A 253 -19.74 -10.40 18.24
N PRO A 254 -20.92 -9.73 18.32
CA PRO A 254 -22.19 -10.44 18.46
C PRO A 254 -22.50 -11.37 17.28
N LEU A 255 -22.11 -10.99 16.06
CA LEU A 255 -22.25 -11.82 14.87
C LEU A 255 -21.31 -13.04 14.93
N ALA A 256 -20.07 -12.88 15.39
CA ALA A 256 -19.11 -13.98 15.52
C ALA A 256 -19.54 -14.99 16.57
N LEU A 257 -20.01 -14.54 17.74
CA LEU A 257 -20.55 -15.45 18.77
C LEU A 257 -21.73 -16.30 18.26
N GLN A 258 -22.46 -15.82 17.25
CA GLN A 258 -23.56 -16.54 16.59
C GLN A 258 -23.14 -17.34 15.33
N ASP A 259 -21.94 -17.10 14.78
CA ASP A 259 -21.45 -17.73 13.54
C ASP A 259 -20.06 -18.32 13.74
N ARG A 260 -20.01 -19.65 13.98
CA ARG A 260 -18.77 -20.41 14.18
C ARG A 260 -17.74 -20.19 13.06
N THR A 261 -18.17 -20.00 11.80
CA THR A 261 -17.24 -19.77 10.69
C THR A 261 -16.51 -18.44 10.85
N LEU A 262 -17.25 -17.39 11.24
CA LEU A 262 -16.68 -16.07 11.50
C LEU A 262 -15.84 -16.05 12.78
N PHE A 263 -16.28 -16.71 13.85
CA PHE A 263 -15.54 -16.77 15.10
C PHE A 263 -14.15 -17.39 14.93
N THR A 264 -14.07 -18.58 14.32
CA THR A 264 -12.77 -19.22 14.06
C THR A 264 -11.89 -18.36 13.16
N ALA A 265 -12.47 -17.66 12.19
CA ALA A 265 -11.74 -16.73 11.31
C ALA A 265 -11.17 -15.51 12.06
N PHE A 266 -11.88 -15.00 13.07
CA PHE A 266 -11.39 -13.93 13.93
C PHE A 266 -10.30 -14.39 14.88
N VAL A 267 -10.39 -15.59 15.46
CA VAL A 267 -9.29 -16.16 16.27
C VAL A 267 -8.04 -16.41 15.39
N PHE A 268 -8.22 -16.90 14.16
CA PHE A 268 -7.14 -17.01 13.18
C PHE A 268 -6.49 -15.64 12.86
N GLY A 269 -7.30 -14.63 12.52
CA GLY A 269 -6.80 -13.30 12.16
C GLY A 269 -6.13 -12.56 13.32
N SER A 270 -6.69 -12.64 14.54
CA SER A 270 -6.16 -11.98 15.73
C SER A 270 -4.85 -12.59 16.19
N LEU A 271 -4.74 -13.93 16.18
CA LEU A 271 -3.50 -14.62 16.49
C LEU A 271 -2.43 -14.41 15.40
N SER A 272 -2.80 -14.36 14.11
CA SER A 272 -1.84 -14.07 13.02
C SER A 272 -1.27 -12.65 13.16
N HIS A 273 -2.13 -11.67 13.45
CA HIS A 273 -1.75 -10.30 13.76
C HIS A 273 -0.87 -10.20 15.01
N LYS A 274 -1.26 -10.84 16.13
CA LYS A 274 -0.48 -10.89 17.38
C LYS A 274 0.90 -11.50 17.17
N ARG A 275 0.96 -12.62 16.44
CA ARG A 275 2.20 -13.32 16.07
C ARG A 275 3.15 -12.45 15.26
N LEU A 276 2.66 -11.69 14.28
CA LEU A 276 3.54 -10.84 13.47
C LEU A 276 4.07 -9.64 14.27
N ARG A 277 3.26 -9.06 15.16
CA ARG A 277 3.74 -8.05 16.12
C ARG A 277 4.82 -8.60 17.06
N TRP A 278 4.71 -9.87 17.46
CA TRP A 278 5.72 -10.57 18.25
C TRP A 278 7.02 -10.83 17.45
N LEU A 279 6.92 -11.35 16.22
CA LEU A 279 8.07 -11.57 15.34
C LEU A 279 8.86 -10.28 15.06
N ASN A 280 8.15 -9.15 14.88
CA ASN A 280 8.77 -7.84 14.66
C ASN A 280 9.26 -7.16 15.97
N GLY A 281 9.10 -7.79 17.14
CA GLY A 281 9.53 -7.24 18.42
C GLY A 281 8.72 -6.04 18.94
N TRP A 282 7.49 -5.83 18.43
CA TRP A 282 6.61 -4.73 18.85
C TRP A 282 5.73 -5.07 20.08
N ILE A 283 5.84 -6.30 20.58
CA ILE A 283 5.34 -6.76 21.88
C ILE A 283 6.42 -7.64 22.53
N ALA A 284 6.33 -7.88 23.84
CA ALA A 284 7.36 -8.60 24.58
C ALA A 284 7.53 -10.06 24.10
N ARG A 285 8.71 -10.66 24.34
CA ARG A 285 9.09 -11.97 23.78
C ARG A 285 8.23 -13.11 24.32
N GLU A 286 7.68 -12.93 25.51
CA GLU A 286 6.76 -13.80 26.24
C GLU A 286 5.29 -13.55 25.88
N SER A 287 4.98 -12.54 25.06
CA SER A 287 3.59 -12.17 24.73
C SER A 287 2.91 -13.07 23.68
N PHE A 288 3.60 -14.06 23.11
CA PHE A 288 3.00 -15.03 22.17
C PHE A 288 3.38 -16.46 22.57
N LEU A 289 2.39 -17.26 22.94
CA LEU A 289 2.61 -18.57 23.57
C LEU A 289 2.68 -19.73 22.55
N PRO A 290 3.38 -20.84 22.86
CA PRO A 290 3.35 -22.06 22.03
C PRO A 290 1.95 -22.69 21.87
N GLU A 291 1.02 -22.39 22.79
CA GLU A 291 -0.39 -22.76 22.67
C GLU A 291 -1.10 -21.92 21.61
N GLU A 292 -0.91 -20.59 21.63
CA GLU A 292 -1.45 -19.68 20.63
C GLU A 292 -0.98 -20.01 19.21
N GLN A 293 0.28 -20.47 19.04
CA GLN A 293 0.75 -20.97 17.75
C GLN A 293 -0.02 -22.22 17.28
N ARG A 294 -0.39 -23.13 18.18
CA ARG A 294 -1.16 -24.34 17.86
C ARG A 294 -2.63 -24.02 17.57
N ILE A 295 -3.24 -23.13 18.35
CA ILE A 295 -4.59 -22.61 18.09
C ILE A 295 -4.64 -21.90 16.73
N LEU A 296 -3.65 -21.05 16.41
CA LEU A 296 -3.54 -20.35 15.13
C LEU A 296 -3.51 -21.31 13.93
N GLN A 297 -2.68 -22.36 13.99
CA GLN A 297 -2.59 -23.38 12.94
C GLN A 297 -3.90 -24.18 12.79
N TRP A 298 -4.57 -24.48 13.92
CA TRP A 298 -5.86 -25.18 13.91
C TRP A 298 -6.98 -24.31 13.34
N CYS A 299 -7.06 -23.04 13.74
CA CYS A 299 -8.06 -22.09 13.24
C CYS A 299 -7.91 -21.82 11.74
N GLU A 300 -6.69 -21.80 11.21
CA GLU A 300 -6.42 -21.73 9.75
C GLU A 300 -7.13 -22.89 9.01
N MET A 301 -6.95 -24.11 9.49
CA MET A 301 -7.54 -25.33 8.90
C MET A 301 -9.07 -25.36 9.05
N GLU A 302 -9.56 -25.14 10.27
CA GLU A 302 -10.99 -25.19 10.61
C GLU A 302 -11.78 -24.11 9.86
N THR A 303 -11.22 -22.90 9.71
CA THR A 303 -11.87 -21.83 8.93
C THR A 303 -12.01 -22.20 7.46
N ILE A 304 -10.99 -22.81 6.83
CA ILE A 304 -11.06 -23.26 5.43
C ILE A 304 -12.15 -24.33 5.25
N GLN A 305 -12.25 -25.28 6.19
CA GLN A 305 -13.29 -26.32 6.15
C GLN A 305 -14.69 -25.72 6.32
N ASN A 306 -14.86 -24.80 7.28
CA ASN A 306 -16.13 -24.13 7.55
C ASN A 306 -16.56 -23.25 6.37
N VAL A 307 -15.69 -22.40 5.82
CA VAL A 307 -15.96 -21.61 4.59
C VAL A 307 -16.32 -22.51 3.40
N THR A 308 -15.62 -23.62 3.19
CA THR A 308 -15.93 -24.56 2.09
C THR A 308 -17.32 -25.19 2.24
N ARG A 309 -17.73 -25.48 3.48
CA ARG A 309 -19.09 -25.97 3.80
C ARG A 309 -20.15 -24.89 3.55
N GLU A 310 -19.92 -23.66 3.99
CA GLU A 310 -20.86 -22.54 3.83
C GLU A 310 -21.02 -22.13 2.36
N VAL A 311 -19.93 -22.10 1.59
CA VAL A 311 -19.98 -21.77 0.14
C VAL A 311 -20.68 -22.86 -0.68
N SER A 312 -20.79 -24.08 -0.15
CA SER A 312 -21.60 -25.14 -0.75
C SER A 312 -23.12 -24.92 -0.57
N ASN A 313 -23.53 -24.01 0.32
CA ASN A 313 -24.92 -23.63 0.54
C ASN A 313 -25.24 -22.28 -0.14
N PRO A 314 -26.06 -22.23 -1.21
CA PRO A 314 -26.34 -21.01 -1.94
C PRO A 314 -26.91 -19.84 -1.11
N SER A 315 -27.58 -20.10 0.02
CA SER A 315 -28.14 -19.04 0.88
C SER A 315 -27.11 -18.42 1.85
N ARG A 316 -26.01 -19.14 2.13
CA ARG A 316 -24.92 -18.71 3.03
C ARG A 316 -23.66 -18.28 2.29
N ALA A 317 -23.43 -18.82 1.09
CA ALA A 317 -22.20 -18.64 0.30
C ALA A 317 -21.75 -17.18 0.05
N VAL A 318 -22.67 -16.21 0.16
CA VAL A 318 -22.41 -14.78 -0.04
C VAL A 318 -22.94 -13.91 1.11
N CYS A 319 -23.16 -14.48 2.31
CA CYS A 319 -23.52 -13.67 3.49
C CYS A 319 -22.30 -12.99 4.11
N ASP A 320 -22.54 -11.85 4.75
CA ASP A 320 -21.53 -10.92 5.23
C ASP A 320 -20.54 -11.57 6.21
N SER A 321 -21.00 -12.52 7.05
CA SER A 321 -20.14 -13.30 7.95
C SER A 321 -19.15 -14.21 7.19
N VAL A 322 -19.58 -14.88 6.12
CA VAL A 322 -18.72 -15.75 5.31
C VAL A 322 -17.77 -14.91 4.44
N ILE A 323 -18.23 -13.76 3.93
CA ILE A 323 -17.36 -12.80 3.21
C ILE A 323 -16.26 -12.27 4.15
N LEU A 324 -16.60 -11.88 5.39
CA LEU A 324 -15.63 -11.41 6.38
C LEU A 324 -14.65 -12.51 6.79
N ALA A 325 -15.13 -13.74 7.01
CA ALA A 325 -14.26 -14.89 7.26
C ALA A 325 -13.27 -15.15 6.11
N VAL A 326 -13.70 -14.97 4.85
CA VAL A 326 -12.84 -15.08 3.68
C VAL A 326 -11.82 -13.92 3.59
N ILE A 327 -12.16 -12.70 4.01
CA ILE A 327 -11.18 -11.60 4.12
C ILE A 327 -10.06 -11.98 5.09
N CYS A 328 -10.41 -12.56 6.26
CA CYS A 328 -9.42 -13.06 7.22
C CYS A 328 -8.52 -14.14 6.57
N MET A 329 -9.11 -15.13 5.88
CA MET A 329 -8.33 -16.15 5.17
C MET A 329 -7.43 -15.59 4.06
N ALA A 330 -7.86 -14.53 3.37
CA ALA A 330 -7.13 -13.95 2.26
C ALA A 330 -5.86 -13.18 2.66
N HIS A 331 -5.78 -12.67 3.89
CA HIS A 331 -4.75 -11.71 4.32
C HIS A 331 -4.02 -12.10 5.62
N ASN A 332 -4.17 -13.35 6.07
CA ASN A 332 -3.48 -13.87 7.27
C ASN A 332 -2.88 -15.25 6.96
N VAL A 333 -1.84 -15.62 7.70
CA VAL A 333 -1.18 -16.93 7.58
C VAL A 333 -0.69 -17.40 8.96
N ALA A 334 -0.75 -18.71 9.23
CA ALA A 334 -0.27 -19.25 10.49
C ALA A 334 1.27 -19.35 10.57
N GLU A 335 1.95 -19.56 9.43
CA GLU A 335 3.41 -19.71 9.34
C GLU A 335 3.97 -19.14 8.02
N ASP A 336 4.99 -18.27 8.13
CA ASP A 336 5.60 -17.57 6.99
C ASP A 336 7.09 -17.92 6.80
N HIS A 337 7.46 -19.18 7.05
CA HIS A 337 8.71 -19.82 6.60
C HIS A 337 10.02 -18.98 6.72
N GLY A 338 10.17 -18.19 7.79
CA GLY A 338 11.36 -17.37 8.02
C GLY A 338 11.39 -15.97 7.37
N ARG A 339 10.31 -15.50 6.72
CA ARG A 339 10.22 -14.11 6.22
C ARG A 339 10.11 -13.05 7.33
N GLY A 340 9.85 -13.47 8.56
CA GLY A 340 9.57 -12.61 9.72
C GLY A 340 10.74 -11.81 10.30
N ILE A 341 11.79 -11.51 9.51
CA ILE A 341 12.80 -10.54 9.92
C ILE A 341 12.30 -9.16 9.49
N HIS A 342 12.00 -8.30 10.47
CA HIS A 342 11.71 -6.89 10.23
C HIS A 342 12.90 -6.23 9.53
N ARG A 343 12.71 -5.78 8.30
CA ARG A 343 13.64 -4.94 7.56
C ARG A 343 13.01 -3.57 7.35
N THR A 344 13.78 -2.52 7.54
CA THR A 344 13.37 -1.15 7.22
C THR A 344 13.26 -1.01 5.70
N PRO A 345 12.16 -0.47 5.16
CA PRO A 345 12.14 0.02 3.78
C PRO A 345 13.10 1.22 3.63
N PRO A 346 13.51 1.60 2.41
CA PRO A 346 14.48 2.67 2.18
C PRO A 346 13.93 4.10 2.36
N PHE A 347 12.69 4.23 2.86
CA PHE A 347 12.04 5.50 3.19
C PHE A 347 11.70 5.50 4.69
N ASP A 348 11.61 6.68 5.30
CA ASP A 348 11.27 6.89 6.72
C ASP A 348 9.83 7.45 6.90
N PRO A 349 8.77 6.72 6.50
CA PRO A 349 7.41 7.26 6.42
C PRO A 349 6.79 7.54 7.80
N PRO A 350 5.95 8.59 7.93
CA PRO A 350 5.10 8.77 9.09
C PRO A 350 3.94 7.75 9.12
N LEU A 351 3.41 7.50 10.31
CA LEU A 351 2.21 6.68 10.55
C LEU A 351 2.18 5.27 9.87
N PRO A 352 3.27 4.48 9.84
CA PRO A 352 3.27 3.16 9.17
C PRO A 352 2.26 2.16 9.77
N ARG A 353 1.88 2.36 11.05
CA ARG A 353 0.87 1.57 11.77
C ARG A 353 -0.59 1.94 11.48
N LEU A 354 -0.86 2.98 10.69
CA LEU A 354 -2.25 3.42 10.45
C LEU A 354 -3.04 2.34 9.71
N GLN A 355 -4.12 1.86 10.33
CA GLN A 355 -4.88 0.66 9.92
C GLN A 355 -4.09 -0.66 9.91
N TRP A 356 -3.05 -0.76 10.75
CA TRP A 356 -2.15 -1.91 10.82
C TRP A 356 -1.52 -2.26 9.46
N LEU A 357 -1.22 -1.25 8.64
CA LEU A 357 -0.65 -1.43 7.31
C LEU A 357 0.73 -2.13 7.36
N ASP A 358 1.52 -1.87 8.38
CA ASP A 358 2.77 -2.56 8.67
C ASP A 358 2.61 -4.04 9.07
N VAL A 359 1.43 -4.45 9.55
CA VAL A 359 1.08 -5.87 9.78
C VAL A 359 0.49 -6.50 8.53
N TYR A 360 -0.65 -5.97 8.04
CA TYR A 360 -1.39 -6.55 6.92
C TYR A 360 -0.66 -6.45 5.59
N GLY A 361 0.18 -5.43 5.39
CA GLY A 361 1.08 -5.35 4.26
C GLY A 361 2.22 -6.36 4.33
N ALA A 362 2.64 -6.81 5.52
CA ALA A 362 3.75 -7.77 5.66
C ALA A 362 3.30 -9.24 5.55
N LEU A 363 2.00 -9.51 5.70
CA LEU A 363 1.41 -10.84 5.51
C LEU A 363 1.25 -11.16 4.01
N PRO A 364 1.76 -12.29 3.50
CA PRO A 364 1.66 -12.63 2.08
C PRO A 364 0.20 -12.95 1.70
N PRO A 365 -0.42 -12.20 0.76
CA PRO A 365 -1.82 -12.39 0.40
C PRO A 365 -2.08 -13.72 -0.32
N ASN A 366 -3.13 -14.43 0.07
CA ASN A 366 -3.55 -15.67 -0.59
C ASN A 366 -4.44 -15.36 -1.80
N LEU A 367 -3.81 -15.26 -2.98
CA LEU A 367 -4.45 -14.90 -4.24
C LEU A 367 -5.60 -15.82 -4.68
N VAL A 368 -5.66 -17.07 -4.19
CA VAL A 368 -6.81 -17.96 -4.47
C VAL A 368 -8.02 -17.55 -3.64
N HIS A 369 -7.81 -17.24 -2.35
CA HIS A 369 -8.87 -16.71 -1.48
C HIS A 369 -9.32 -15.32 -1.93
N ILE A 370 -8.41 -14.44 -2.36
CA ILE A 370 -8.75 -13.11 -2.92
C ILE A 370 -9.61 -13.24 -4.19
N LYS A 371 -9.25 -14.14 -5.11
CA LYS A 371 -10.10 -14.38 -6.30
C LYS A 371 -11.48 -14.92 -5.92
N GLY A 372 -11.56 -15.79 -4.89
CA GLY A 372 -12.84 -16.28 -4.36
C GLY A 372 -13.68 -15.15 -3.76
N LEU A 373 -13.06 -14.29 -2.94
CA LEU A 373 -13.66 -13.10 -2.33
C LEU A 373 -14.24 -12.14 -3.38
N VAL A 374 -13.47 -11.80 -4.41
CA VAL A 374 -13.93 -10.98 -5.54
C VAL A 374 -15.16 -11.60 -6.20
N GLN A 375 -15.17 -12.93 -6.40
CA GLN A 375 -16.33 -13.61 -6.99
C GLN A 375 -17.56 -13.61 -6.05
N MET A 376 -17.38 -13.76 -4.73
CA MET A 376 -18.48 -13.68 -3.75
C MET A 376 -19.12 -12.29 -3.73
N VAL A 377 -18.32 -11.23 -3.74
CA VAL A 377 -18.80 -9.84 -3.73
C VAL A 377 -19.50 -9.49 -5.04
N ARG A 378 -18.99 -9.97 -6.19
CA ARG A 378 -19.69 -9.88 -7.49
C ARG A 378 -21.04 -10.60 -7.47
N LEU A 379 -21.12 -11.79 -6.87
CA LEU A 379 -22.39 -12.53 -6.71
C LEU A 379 -23.37 -11.85 -5.73
N ARG A 380 -22.86 -11.06 -4.79
CA ARG A 380 -23.65 -10.21 -3.88
C ARG A 380 -24.21 -8.95 -4.55
N GLY A 381 -23.78 -8.65 -5.79
CA GLY A 381 -24.20 -7.48 -6.56
C GLY A 381 -23.18 -6.33 -6.59
N GLY A 382 -22.10 -6.42 -5.80
CA GLY A 382 -21.06 -5.40 -5.65
C GLY A 382 -20.72 -5.11 -4.19
N ILE A 383 -19.72 -4.26 -3.94
CA ILE A 383 -19.18 -4.00 -2.59
C ILE A 383 -20.15 -3.15 -1.75
N GLU A 384 -20.94 -2.32 -2.41
CA GLU A 384 -22.00 -1.49 -1.85
C GLU A 384 -23.23 -2.27 -1.35
N ASN A 385 -23.34 -3.55 -1.70
CA ASN A 385 -24.39 -4.48 -1.25
C ASN A 385 -24.00 -5.29 0.00
N LEU A 386 -22.87 -4.95 0.63
CA LEU A 386 -22.46 -5.45 1.94
C LEU A 386 -23.09 -4.59 3.04
N THR A 387 -23.78 -5.24 3.97
CA THR A 387 -24.67 -4.60 4.95
C THR A 387 -24.08 -4.50 6.35
N LEU A 388 -23.14 -5.38 6.70
CA LEU A 388 -22.43 -5.38 7.97
C LEU A 388 -21.56 -4.11 8.10
N PRO A 389 -21.75 -3.27 9.15
CA PRO A 389 -20.93 -2.08 9.36
C PRO A 389 -19.43 -2.39 9.36
N GLY A 390 -18.63 -1.50 8.77
CA GLY A 390 -17.18 -1.67 8.61
C GLY A 390 -16.74 -2.64 7.50
N LEU A 391 -17.53 -3.68 7.16
CA LEU A 391 -17.11 -4.75 6.23
C LEU A 391 -16.66 -4.21 4.86
N ALA A 392 -17.47 -3.35 4.25
CA ALA A 392 -17.17 -2.77 2.93
C ALA A 392 -15.91 -1.88 2.95
N ALA A 393 -15.68 -1.12 4.03
CA ALA A 393 -14.49 -0.28 4.19
C ALA A 393 -13.23 -1.12 4.43
N THR A 394 -13.32 -2.16 5.26
CA THR A 394 -12.22 -3.12 5.48
C THR A 394 -11.86 -3.86 4.19
N LEU A 395 -12.85 -4.27 3.39
CA LEU A 395 -12.61 -4.89 2.09
C LEU A 395 -11.98 -3.92 1.09
N SER A 396 -12.42 -2.67 1.04
CA SER A 396 -11.83 -1.63 0.18
C SER A 396 -10.38 -1.33 0.55
N PHE A 397 -10.06 -1.23 1.84
CA PHE A 397 -8.68 -1.12 2.32
C PHE A 397 -7.82 -2.33 1.93
N SER A 398 -8.33 -3.55 2.15
CA SER A 398 -7.67 -4.81 1.78
C SER A 398 -7.37 -4.92 0.27
N ASP A 399 -8.27 -4.43 -0.58
CA ASP A 399 -8.07 -4.34 -2.02
C ASP A 399 -6.96 -3.35 -2.38
N ILE A 400 -6.91 -2.18 -1.73
CA ILE A 400 -5.83 -1.19 -1.91
C ILE A 400 -4.46 -1.75 -1.47
N VAL A 401 -4.39 -2.51 -0.37
CA VAL A 401 -3.14 -3.19 0.07
C VAL A 401 -2.66 -4.21 -0.98
N THR A 402 -3.58 -5.06 -1.45
CA THR A 402 -3.28 -6.07 -2.48
C THR A 402 -2.84 -5.43 -3.79
N CYS A 403 -3.60 -4.45 -4.29
CA CYS A 403 -3.34 -3.79 -5.55
C CYS A 403 -2.08 -2.91 -5.50
N SER A 404 -1.75 -2.32 -4.34
CA SER A 404 -0.44 -1.68 -4.11
C SER A 404 0.71 -2.69 -4.19
N THR A 405 0.56 -3.86 -3.58
CA THR A 405 1.60 -4.92 -3.54
C THR A 405 1.95 -5.44 -4.95
N PHE A 406 0.95 -5.60 -5.81
CA PHE A 406 1.11 -6.18 -7.15
C PHE A 406 1.10 -5.16 -8.31
N LEU A 407 1.03 -3.86 -8.02
CA LEU A 407 0.97 -2.76 -9.01
C LEU A 407 -0.20 -2.88 -10.00
N MET A 408 -1.40 -3.11 -9.48
CA MET A 408 -2.64 -3.26 -10.26
C MET A 408 -3.65 -2.16 -9.90
N PRO A 409 -4.62 -1.85 -10.77
CA PRO A 409 -5.76 -1.03 -10.38
C PRO A 409 -6.62 -1.75 -9.33
N PRO A 410 -7.30 -1.02 -8.43
CA PRO A 410 -8.25 -1.60 -7.47
C PRO A 410 -9.40 -2.34 -8.18
N VAL A 411 -9.85 -3.45 -7.59
CA VAL A 411 -10.96 -4.27 -8.11
C VAL A 411 -12.32 -3.72 -7.68
N PHE A 412 -12.39 -3.06 -6.53
CA PHE A 412 -13.62 -2.49 -5.97
C PHE A 412 -13.63 -0.95 -6.07
N ALA A 413 -14.81 -0.36 -5.81
CA ALA A 413 -14.90 1.07 -5.54
C ALA A 413 -14.24 1.41 -4.19
N PHE A 414 -13.72 2.64 -4.06
CA PHE A 414 -13.31 3.16 -2.75
C PHE A 414 -14.52 3.26 -1.81
N ILE A 415 -14.43 2.67 -0.62
CA ILE A 415 -15.42 2.78 0.45
C ILE A 415 -14.75 3.41 1.68
N PRO A 416 -15.18 4.60 2.12
CA PRO A 416 -14.66 5.24 3.32
C PRO A 416 -15.06 4.51 4.60
N LEU A 417 -14.29 4.69 5.67
CA LEU A 417 -14.61 4.21 7.02
C LEU A 417 -15.94 4.76 7.55
N PHE A 418 -16.30 5.99 7.17
CA PHE A 418 -17.54 6.67 7.57
C PHE A 418 -18.44 6.98 6.36
N HIS A 419 -19.73 6.68 6.49
CA HIS A 419 -20.66 6.75 5.36
C HIS A 419 -20.93 8.19 4.90
N GLU A 420 -20.82 9.18 5.79
CA GLU A 420 -20.96 10.61 5.48
C GLU A 420 -19.91 11.10 4.47
N ARG A 421 -18.75 10.42 4.40
CA ARG A 421 -17.66 10.70 3.44
C ARG A 421 -17.83 9.97 2.11
N ARG A 422 -18.91 9.22 1.92
CA ARG A 422 -19.20 8.48 0.68
C ARG A 422 -19.37 9.45 -0.49
N ASN A 423 -18.83 9.08 -1.65
CA ASN A 423 -18.79 9.90 -2.86
C ASN A 423 -18.02 11.24 -2.69
N PHE A 424 -17.21 11.41 -1.65
CA PHE A 424 -16.28 12.54 -1.60
C PHE A 424 -15.23 12.35 -2.71
N THR A 425 -15.01 13.42 -3.48
CA THR A 425 -13.91 13.49 -4.43
C THR A 425 -12.58 13.69 -3.70
N LEU A 426 -11.46 13.45 -4.38
CA LEU A 426 -10.13 13.61 -3.80
C LEU A 426 -9.90 15.05 -3.29
N GLN A 427 -10.36 16.05 -4.05
CA GLN A 427 -10.28 17.46 -3.66
C GLN A 427 -11.11 17.76 -2.40
N ARG A 428 -12.33 17.22 -2.30
CA ARG A 428 -13.20 17.39 -1.12
C ARG A 428 -12.67 16.68 0.12
N MET A 429 -12.09 15.49 -0.04
CA MET A 429 -11.54 14.70 1.07
C MET A 429 -10.31 15.37 1.71
N LEU A 430 -9.48 16.05 0.90
CA LEU A 430 -8.22 16.69 1.32
C LEU A 430 -8.32 18.21 1.47
N GLY A 431 -9.43 18.84 1.10
CA GLY A 431 -9.67 20.27 1.30
C GLY A 431 -8.94 21.20 0.34
N PHE A 432 -8.76 20.80 -0.93
CA PHE A 432 -8.17 21.65 -1.98
C PHE A 432 -9.12 21.88 -3.16
N THR A 433 -8.73 22.72 -4.12
CA THR A 433 -9.47 22.99 -5.36
C THR A 433 -8.62 22.78 -6.61
N THR A 434 -9.25 22.67 -7.78
CA THR A 434 -8.55 22.62 -9.08
C THR A 434 -7.67 23.84 -9.33
N VAL A 435 -8.03 25.01 -8.77
CA VAL A 435 -7.22 26.23 -8.87
C VAL A 435 -5.90 26.08 -8.11
N ASP A 436 -5.90 25.40 -6.97
CA ASP A 436 -4.69 25.15 -6.18
C ASP A 436 -3.73 24.18 -6.89
N VAL A 437 -4.30 23.17 -7.55
CA VAL A 437 -3.57 22.20 -8.40
C VAL A 437 -2.91 22.91 -9.58
N GLU A 438 -3.68 23.63 -10.40
CA GLU A 438 -3.17 24.35 -11.57
C GLU A 438 -2.14 25.42 -11.16
N ARG A 439 -2.37 26.15 -10.06
CA ARG A 439 -1.42 27.16 -9.56
C ARG A 439 -0.03 26.58 -9.25
N ARG A 440 0.06 25.32 -8.83
CA ARG A 440 1.34 24.67 -8.50
C ARG A 440 1.92 23.86 -9.66
N TYR A 441 1.07 23.18 -10.44
CA TYR A 441 1.50 22.12 -11.35
C TYR A 441 0.97 22.23 -12.79
N ALA A 442 0.30 23.32 -13.19
CA ALA A 442 -0.06 23.56 -14.59
C ALA A 442 1.12 23.36 -15.57
N PRO A 443 2.37 23.82 -15.29
CA PRO A 443 3.50 23.63 -16.20
C PRO A 443 3.93 22.16 -16.43
N LEU A 444 3.46 21.22 -15.62
CA LEU A 444 3.71 19.79 -15.83
C LEU A 444 2.85 19.22 -16.97
N ARG A 445 1.75 19.89 -17.32
CA ARG A 445 0.89 19.50 -18.45
C ARG A 445 1.58 19.76 -19.79
N ASP A 446 2.43 20.78 -19.86
CA ASP A 446 3.23 21.12 -21.05
C ASP A 446 4.23 20.01 -21.46
N ILE A 447 4.60 19.13 -20.52
CA ILE A 447 5.47 17.97 -20.76
C ILE A 447 4.70 16.63 -20.80
N GLY A 448 3.37 16.68 -20.89
CA GLY A 448 2.52 15.51 -21.09
C GLY A 448 1.93 14.87 -19.84
N LEU A 449 2.04 15.46 -18.64
CA LEU A 449 1.30 14.92 -17.49
C LEU A 449 -0.20 15.23 -17.63
N THR A 450 -1.06 14.23 -17.38
CA THR A 450 -2.51 14.40 -17.42
C THR A 450 -3.02 15.13 -16.17
N ALA A 451 -4.24 15.67 -16.22
CA ALA A 451 -4.83 16.39 -15.10
C ALA A 451 -4.98 15.50 -13.85
N GLU A 452 -5.28 14.22 -14.04
CA GLU A 452 -5.47 13.23 -12.98
C GLU A 452 -4.15 12.90 -12.28
N LEU A 453 -3.05 12.71 -13.03
CA LEU A 453 -1.73 12.49 -12.44
C LEU A 453 -1.24 13.73 -11.68
N VAL A 454 -1.45 14.92 -12.24
CA VAL A 454 -1.11 16.20 -11.59
C VAL A 454 -1.92 16.42 -10.31
N GLU A 455 -3.21 16.11 -10.32
CA GLU A 455 -4.08 16.16 -9.15
C GLU A 455 -3.67 15.16 -8.07
N VAL A 456 -3.31 13.93 -8.43
CA VAL A 456 -2.81 12.92 -7.48
C VAL A 456 -1.49 13.37 -6.84
N LEU A 457 -0.55 13.93 -7.61
CA LEU A 457 0.69 14.49 -7.06
C LEU A 457 0.42 15.63 -6.07
N TYR A 458 -0.58 16.47 -6.35
CA TYR A 458 -1.01 17.53 -5.43
C TYR A 458 -1.67 16.95 -4.16
N ALA A 459 -2.56 15.96 -4.31
CA ALA A 459 -3.21 15.27 -3.22
C ALA A 459 -2.20 14.60 -2.27
N MET A 460 -1.17 13.94 -2.81
CA MET A 460 -0.06 13.40 -2.02
C MET A 460 0.64 14.48 -1.20
N HIS A 461 0.91 15.65 -1.78
CA HIS A 461 1.52 16.76 -1.04
C HIS A 461 0.61 17.28 0.09
N ILE A 462 -0.68 17.47 -0.18
CA ILE A 462 -1.64 17.92 0.84
C ILE A 462 -1.80 16.89 1.96
N TYR A 463 -1.93 15.59 1.63
CA TYR A 463 -1.97 14.53 2.62
C TYR A 463 -0.73 14.54 3.53
N MET A 464 0.48 14.64 2.94
CA MET A 464 1.71 14.66 3.74
C MET A 464 1.83 15.91 4.61
N ARG A 465 1.29 17.05 4.18
CA ARG A 465 1.16 18.23 5.04
C ARG A 465 0.19 18.01 6.20
N LEU A 466 -0.99 17.45 5.94
CA LEU A 466 -1.98 17.15 6.99
C LEU A 466 -1.43 16.15 8.02
N VAL A 467 -0.64 15.17 7.59
CA VAL A 467 0.05 14.22 8.48
C VAL A 467 1.12 14.90 9.33
N GLU A 468 1.93 15.80 8.75
CA GLU A 468 2.96 16.52 9.51
C GLU A 468 2.32 17.52 10.49
N GLU A 469 1.29 18.26 10.07
CA GLU A 469 0.48 19.13 10.93
C GLU A 469 -0.15 18.31 12.09
N HIS A 470 -0.70 17.12 11.82
CA HIS A 470 -1.21 16.21 12.85
C HIS A 470 -0.14 15.74 13.85
N ILE A 471 1.07 15.39 13.39
CA ILE A 471 2.17 14.94 14.26
C ILE A 471 2.71 16.11 15.11
N GLN A 472 2.78 17.31 14.56
CA GLN A 472 3.29 18.49 15.25
C GLN A 472 2.27 19.10 16.24
N ALA A 473 0.98 19.08 15.92
CA ALA A 473 -0.03 19.84 16.66
C ALA A 473 -0.42 19.25 18.04
N HIS A 474 0.13 18.09 18.44
CA HIS A 474 -0.14 17.44 19.74
C HIS A 474 -1.64 17.34 20.06
N LEU A 475 -2.48 17.12 19.05
CA LEU A 475 -3.93 17.22 19.15
C LEU A 475 -4.48 16.22 20.16
N VAL A 476 -5.32 16.71 21.08
CA VAL A 476 -6.09 15.86 22.00
C VAL A 476 -7.17 15.15 21.17
N ASN A 477 -7.02 13.82 21.03
CA ASN A 477 -7.89 12.94 20.26
C ASN A 477 -8.00 13.31 18.75
N PRO A 478 -6.98 12.98 17.93
CA PRO A 478 -6.99 13.28 16.50
C PRO A 478 -7.82 12.28 15.69
N ASP A 479 -8.37 12.74 14.55
CA ASP A 479 -9.17 11.91 13.66
C ASP A 479 -8.34 10.99 12.75
N TYR A 480 -7.90 9.86 13.31
CA TYR A 480 -7.26 8.78 12.55
C TYR A 480 -8.18 8.16 11.48
N SER A 481 -9.50 8.32 11.60
CA SER A 481 -10.45 7.85 10.59
C SER A 481 -10.40 8.73 9.34
N LEU A 482 -10.33 10.05 9.51
CA LEU A 482 -10.17 11.01 8.41
C LEU A 482 -8.82 10.84 7.72
N ILE A 483 -7.73 10.74 8.48
CA ILE A 483 -6.38 10.52 7.93
C ILE A 483 -6.32 9.19 7.16
N SER A 484 -6.98 8.13 7.66
CA SER A 484 -7.09 6.84 6.97
C SER A 484 -7.78 6.98 5.60
N ASP A 485 -8.95 7.61 5.52
CA ASP A 485 -9.66 7.73 4.25
C ASP A 485 -8.96 8.70 3.27
N GLN A 486 -8.35 9.78 3.76
CA GLN A 486 -7.50 10.67 2.97
C GLN A 486 -6.34 9.92 2.32
N ARG A 487 -5.61 9.13 3.11
CA ARG A 487 -4.53 8.26 2.64
C ARG A 487 -5.03 7.25 1.61
N ASN A 488 -6.08 6.52 1.96
CA ASN A 488 -6.58 5.39 1.17
C ASN A 488 -7.17 5.87 -0.16
N LEU A 489 -7.92 6.99 -0.17
CA LEU A 489 -8.43 7.58 -1.41
C LEU A 489 -7.30 8.10 -2.29
N THR A 490 -6.25 8.71 -1.72
CA THR A 490 -5.06 9.14 -2.48
C THR A 490 -4.37 7.96 -3.17
N GLN A 491 -4.11 6.88 -2.43
CA GLN A 491 -3.50 5.66 -2.98
C GLN A 491 -4.42 4.95 -3.99
N TYR A 492 -5.73 4.92 -3.74
CA TYR A 492 -6.73 4.38 -4.65
C TYR A 492 -6.74 5.11 -6.00
N THR A 493 -6.75 6.46 -5.98
CA THR A 493 -6.73 7.26 -7.21
C THR A 493 -5.41 7.09 -7.96
N LEU A 494 -4.27 7.03 -7.25
CA LEU A 494 -2.96 6.72 -7.84
C LEU A 494 -2.94 5.38 -8.59
N LEU A 495 -3.40 4.30 -7.95
CA LEU A 495 -3.44 2.96 -8.56
C LEU A 495 -4.43 2.88 -9.73
N SER A 496 -5.46 3.73 -9.73
CA SER A 496 -6.46 3.77 -10.80
C SER A 496 -5.92 4.39 -12.10
N LEU A 497 -4.86 5.21 -12.03
CA LEU A 497 -4.26 5.88 -13.19
C LEU A 497 -3.81 4.88 -14.27
N PRO A 498 -4.15 5.11 -15.55
CA PRO A 498 -3.73 4.25 -16.65
C PRO A 498 -2.20 4.30 -16.85
N ALA A 499 -1.62 3.20 -17.31
CA ALA A 499 -0.25 3.24 -17.86
C ALA A 499 -0.23 4.02 -19.18
N ALA A 500 0.92 4.56 -19.58
CA ALA A 500 1.00 5.36 -20.81
C ALA A 500 0.55 4.60 -22.07
N SER A 501 0.79 3.29 -22.11
CA SER A 501 0.32 2.37 -23.18
C SER A 501 -1.20 2.15 -23.21
N GLN A 502 -1.93 2.67 -22.21
CA GLN A 502 -3.39 2.64 -22.11
C GLN A 502 -4.02 4.02 -22.36
N LEU A 503 -3.22 5.04 -22.72
CA LEU A 503 -3.69 6.41 -22.98
C LEU A 503 -3.74 6.71 -24.47
N ASP A 504 -4.94 7.08 -24.94
CA ASP A 504 -5.14 7.57 -26.29
C ASP A 504 -4.40 8.90 -26.51
N GLY A 505 -3.79 9.05 -27.69
CA GLY A 505 -3.10 10.28 -28.10
C GLY A 505 -1.60 10.35 -27.77
N PHE A 506 -1.07 9.52 -26.87
CA PHE A 506 0.37 9.49 -26.57
C PHE A 506 1.22 8.77 -27.62
N SER A 507 0.64 7.83 -28.37
CA SER A 507 1.32 7.03 -29.41
C SER A 507 2.00 7.85 -30.53
N ALA A 508 1.69 9.15 -30.65
CA ALA A 508 2.34 10.08 -31.57
C ALA A 508 3.46 10.94 -30.94
N TYR A 509 3.55 11.03 -29.61
CA TYR A 509 4.42 11.97 -28.89
C TYR A 509 5.43 11.24 -27.98
N LYS A 510 6.48 10.69 -28.60
CA LYS A 510 7.49 9.83 -27.92
C LYS A 510 8.08 10.40 -26.61
N PRO A 511 8.39 11.70 -26.45
CA PRO A 511 8.89 12.22 -25.17
C PRO A 511 7.82 12.26 -24.08
N HIS A 512 6.57 12.58 -24.43
CA HIS A 512 5.49 12.77 -23.45
C HIS A 512 5.02 11.44 -22.85
N GLU A 513 4.93 10.38 -23.64
CA GLU A 513 4.60 9.03 -23.17
C GLU A 513 5.61 8.56 -22.10
N ILE A 514 6.90 8.78 -22.36
CA ILE A 514 8.01 8.40 -21.49
C ILE A 514 8.02 9.24 -20.20
N ILE A 515 7.84 10.56 -20.31
CA ILE A 515 7.77 11.45 -19.14
C ILE A 515 6.57 11.07 -18.28
N TYR A 516 5.37 10.91 -18.86
CA TYR A 516 4.18 10.49 -18.11
C TYR A 516 4.40 9.17 -17.38
N GLU A 517 4.87 8.12 -18.05
CA GLU A 517 5.04 6.81 -17.43
C GLU A 517 6.10 6.83 -16.32
N ALA A 518 7.23 7.51 -16.56
CA ALA A 518 8.27 7.70 -15.57
C ALA A 518 7.74 8.45 -14.32
N CYS A 519 6.92 9.48 -14.51
CA CYS A 519 6.27 10.22 -13.42
C CYS A 519 5.26 9.36 -12.67
N ARG A 520 4.44 8.59 -13.38
CA ARG A 520 3.44 7.68 -12.80
C ARG A 520 4.10 6.59 -11.95
N LEU A 521 5.19 6.01 -12.43
CA LEU A 521 5.98 5.02 -11.70
C LEU A 521 6.70 5.63 -10.47
N ALA A 522 7.23 6.85 -10.58
CA ALA A 522 7.81 7.55 -9.43
C ALA A 522 6.74 7.98 -8.40
N ALA A 523 5.54 8.35 -8.85
CA ALA A 523 4.39 8.58 -7.98
C ALA A 523 3.97 7.28 -7.27
N LEU A 524 4.01 6.13 -7.94
CA LEU A 524 3.80 4.81 -7.30
C LEU A 524 4.87 4.49 -6.25
N ILE A 525 6.14 4.84 -6.49
CA ILE A 525 7.23 4.74 -5.48
C ILE A 525 6.90 5.60 -4.26
N TYR A 526 6.54 6.86 -4.47
CA TYR A 526 6.17 7.77 -3.38
C TYR A 526 4.90 7.30 -2.65
N GLY A 527 3.95 6.73 -3.38
CA GLY A 527 2.75 6.07 -2.87
C GLY A 527 3.10 4.95 -1.88
N VAL A 528 3.77 3.89 -2.35
CA VAL A 528 4.07 2.71 -1.51
C VAL A 528 5.24 2.89 -0.52
N GLY A 529 6.04 3.95 -0.68
CA GLY A 529 7.17 4.26 0.20
C GLY A 529 6.86 5.30 1.28
N VAL A 530 5.95 6.25 1.01
CA VAL A 530 5.73 7.43 1.87
C VAL A 530 4.26 7.62 2.28
N VAL A 531 3.33 7.62 1.33
CA VAL A 531 1.91 7.94 1.59
C VAL A 531 1.16 6.75 2.19
N PHE A 532 1.30 5.59 1.56
CA PHE A 532 0.73 4.30 1.92
C PHE A 532 1.87 3.30 2.12
N PRO A 533 2.67 3.46 3.19
CA PRO A 533 3.95 2.79 3.34
C PRO A 533 3.80 1.27 3.48
N LEU A 534 4.09 0.54 2.41
CA LEU A 534 4.15 -0.93 2.45
C LEU A 534 5.45 -1.38 3.11
N PRO A 535 5.40 -2.38 4.00
CA PRO A 535 6.59 -2.92 4.65
C PRO A 535 7.46 -3.70 3.66
N TYR A 536 8.74 -3.88 4.02
CA TYR A 536 9.77 -4.45 3.14
C TYR A 536 9.39 -5.80 2.51
N GLN A 537 8.62 -6.64 3.22
CA GLN A 537 8.27 -8.01 2.81
C GLN A 537 7.39 -8.08 1.55
N SER A 538 6.65 -7.00 1.23
CA SER A 538 5.70 -6.94 0.10
C SER A 538 5.89 -5.74 -0.82
N THR A 539 6.61 -4.70 -0.38
CA THR A 539 6.70 -3.44 -1.12
C THR A 539 7.32 -3.62 -2.52
N PRO A 540 6.69 -3.12 -3.60
CA PRO A 540 7.15 -3.31 -4.97
C PRO A 540 8.27 -2.35 -5.39
N LEU A 541 8.91 -1.64 -4.46
CA LEU A 541 9.90 -0.59 -4.74
C LEU A 541 11.00 -1.01 -5.73
N GLY A 542 11.62 -2.17 -5.54
CA GLY A 542 12.65 -2.68 -6.46
C GLY A 542 12.11 -3.00 -7.87
N GLN A 543 10.85 -3.41 -8.00
CA GLN A 543 10.19 -3.61 -9.29
C GLN A 543 9.90 -2.25 -9.96
N LEU A 544 9.42 -1.27 -9.20
CA LEU A 544 9.15 0.08 -9.70
C LEU A 544 10.44 0.78 -10.18
N ALA A 545 11.54 0.67 -9.42
CA ALA A 545 12.84 1.19 -9.83
C ALA A 545 13.32 0.57 -11.16
N LYS A 546 13.18 -0.75 -11.31
CA LYS A 546 13.49 -1.44 -12.57
C LYS A 546 12.59 -1.00 -13.73
N LEU A 547 11.30 -0.75 -13.49
CA LEU A 547 10.38 -0.23 -14.50
C LEU A 547 10.78 1.18 -14.96
N ILE A 548 11.13 2.08 -14.03
CA ILE A 548 11.65 3.42 -14.35
C ILE A 548 12.93 3.33 -15.19
N GLN A 549 13.87 2.46 -14.79
CA GLN A 549 15.09 2.22 -15.55
C GLN A 549 14.77 1.81 -17.00
N ASN A 550 13.89 0.83 -17.20
CA ASN A 550 13.52 0.36 -18.54
C ASN A 550 12.89 1.49 -19.39
N VAL A 551 11.96 2.26 -18.82
CA VAL A 551 11.28 3.38 -19.50
C VAL A 551 12.29 4.45 -19.96
N LEU A 552 13.24 4.81 -19.10
CA LEU A 552 14.23 5.85 -19.40
C LEU A 552 15.38 5.35 -20.31
N GLN A 553 15.77 4.07 -20.24
CA GLN A 553 16.81 3.50 -21.11
C GLN A 553 16.39 3.38 -22.59
N ILE A 554 15.09 3.31 -22.87
CA ILE A 554 14.55 3.27 -24.25
C ILE A 554 14.39 4.69 -24.83
N SER A 555 14.51 5.72 -24.00
CA SER A 555 14.33 7.12 -24.39
C SER A 555 15.54 7.72 -25.12
N ASP A 556 15.29 8.62 -26.07
CA ASP A 556 16.31 9.60 -26.46
C ASP A 556 16.42 10.66 -25.37
N LEU A 557 17.49 10.56 -24.57
CA LEU A 557 17.72 11.47 -23.45
C LEU A 557 17.85 12.94 -23.90
N ALA A 558 18.35 13.22 -25.11
CA ALA A 558 18.56 14.59 -25.57
C ALA A 558 17.23 15.33 -25.80
N SER A 559 16.26 14.68 -26.45
CA SER A 559 14.91 15.26 -26.61
C SER A 559 14.09 15.21 -25.32
N THR A 560 14.16 14.13 -24.55
CA THR A 560 13.37 13.93 -23.33
C THR A 560 13.72 14.94 -22.23
N TRP A 561 14.99 15.33 -22.09
CA TRP A 561 15.46 16.32 -21.09
C TRP A 561 15.49 17.77 -21.61
N SER A 562 14.98 18.02 -22.82
CA SER A 562 15.07 19.35 -23.46
C SER A 562 14.33 20.44 -22.68
N HIS A 563 13.11 20.15 -22.19
CA HIS A 563 12.24 21.11 -21.52
C HIS A 563 12.63 21.37 -20.04
N PRO A 564 12.59 22.62 -19.52
CA PRO A 564 12.95 22.91 -18.13
C PRO A 564 12.17 22.11 -17.09
N GLN A 565 10.84 21.94 -17.28
CA GLN A 565 10.01 21.15 -16.36
C GLN A 565 10.34 19.66 -16.42
N ALA A 566 10.70 19.14 -17.59
CA ALA A 566 11.11 17.74 -17.75
C ALA A 566 12.38 17.45 -16.94
N ARG A 567 13.35 18.37 -16.91
CA ARG A 567 14.57 18.23 -16.09
C ARG A 567 14.29 18.14 -14.61
N ILE A 568 13.43 19.03 -14.09
CA ILE A 568 13.01 19.04 -12.67
C ILE A 568 12.34 17.70 -12.32
N THR A 569 11.39 17.29 -13.17
CA THR A 569 10.55 16.13 -12.92
C THR A 569 11.32 14.82 -13.07
N LEU A 570 12.15 14.69 -14.11
CA LEU A 570 12.98 13.51 -14.33
C LEU A 570 14.11 13.38 -13.29
N PHE A 571 14.65 14.50 -12.79
CA PHE A 571 15.56 14.46 -11.64
C PHE A 571 14.87 13.91 -10.39
N TRP A 572 13.63 14.33 -10.11
CA TRP A 572 12.81 13.76 -9.03
C TRP A 572 12.51 12.26 -9.24
N VAL A 573 12.15 11.85 -10.47
CA VAL A 573 11.99 10.43 -10.85
C VAL A 573 13.25 9.63 -10.55
N LEU A 574 14.43 10.13 -10.96
CA LEU A 574 15.70 9.43 -10.75
C LEU A 574 16.09 9.34 -9.27
N VAL A 575 15.82 10.37 -8.47
CA VAL A 575 16.09 10.32 -7.02
C VAL A 575 15.17 9.31 -6.33
N LEU A 576 13.87 9.33 -6.60
CA LEU A 576 12.94 8.33 -6.04
C LEU A 576 13.22 6.91 -6.53
N GLY A 577 13.52 6.73 -7.82
CA GLY A 577 13.92 5.45 -8.39
C GLY A 577 15.25 4.94 -7.81
N GLY A 578 16.20 5.84 -7.56
CA GLY A 578 17.45 5.54 -6.88
C GLY A 578 17.24 5.06 -5.45
N ILE A 579 16.42 5.76 -4.65
CA ILE A 579 16.06 5.35 -3.28
C ILE A 579 15.33 4.00 -3.29
N ALA A 580 14.37 3.80 -4.20
CA ALA A 580 13.65 2.54 -4.35
C ALA A 580 14.53 1.36 -4.85
N ALA A 581 15.68 1.66 -5.44
CA ALA A 581 16.70 0.68 -5.85
C ALA A 581 17.70 0.33 -4.74
N ASP A 582 17.47 0.74 -3.48
CA ASP A 582 18.31 0.36 -2.35
C ASP A 582 18.47 -1.18 -2.23
N ASP A 583 19.68 -1.64 -1.92
CA ASP A 583 20.11 -3.05 -2.00
C ASP A 583 19.84 -3.75 -3.37
N ARG A 584 19.63 -3.01 -4.48
CA ARG A 584 19.41 -3.56 -5.83
C ARG A 584 20.54 -3.22 -6.81
N PRO A 585 20.86 -4.10 -7.79
CA PRO A 585 21.86 -3.81 -8.81
C PRO A 585 21.50 -2.61 -9.69
N GLU A 586 20.20 -2.28 -9.81
CA GLU A 586 19.71 -1.10 -10.51
C GLU A 586 20.21 0.22 -9.89
N ARG A 587 20.59 0.25 -8.59
CA ARG A 587 21.11 1.44 -7.88
C ARG A 587 22.26 2.13 -8.63
N ALA A 588 23.23 1.34 -9.11
CA ALA A 588 24.41 1.86 -9.80
C ALA A 588 24.06 2.61 -11.09
N TRP A 589 22.99 2.21 -11.78
CA TRP A 589 22.50 2.92 -12.96
C TRP A 589 21.85 4.26 -12.59
N PHE A 590 21.02 4.29 -11.53
CA PHE A 590 20.44 5.55 -11.03
C PHE A 590 21.53 6.54 -10.61
N VAL A 591 22.55 6.09 -9.87
CA VAL A 591 23.69 6.92 -9.45
C VAL A 591 24.42 7.51 -10.66
N HIS A 592 24.67 6.72 -11.70
CA HIS A 592 25.36 7.17 -12.92
C HIS A 592 24.54 8.19 -13.74
N VAL A 593 23.23 7.97 -13.91
CA VAL A 593 22.40 8.94 -14.65
C VAL A 593 22.17 10.20 -13.82
N LEU A 594 22.07 10.10 -12.50
CA LEU A 594 22.02 11.25 -11.59
C LEU A 594 23.30 12.08 -11.63
N SER A 595 24.50 11.47 -11.68
CA SER A 595 25.75 12.24 -11.77
C SER A 595 25.85 13.04 -13.08
N GLN A 596 25.39 12.47 -14.19
CA GLN A 596 25.29 13.16 -15.49
C GLN A 596 24.27 14.31 -15.47
N ALA A 597 23.06 14.06 -14.94
CA ALA A 597 22.02 15.08 -14.79
C ALA A 597 22.47 16.22 -13.87
N ALA A 598 23.09 15.90 -12.74
CA ALA A 598 23.64 16.85 -11.78
C ALA A 598 24.73 17.74 -12.42
N ALA A 599 25.71 17.13 -13.10
CA ALA A 599 26.78 17.86 -13.78
C ALA A 599 26.23 18.81 -14.86
N SER A 600 25.34 18.33 -15.73
CA SER A 600 24.76 19.13 -16.82
C SER A 600 23.84 20.26 -16.36
N HIS A 601 23.39 20.25 -15.10
CA HIS A 601 22.53 21.28 -14.52
C HIS A 601 23.20 22.07 -13.39
N GLY A 602 24.51 21.86 -13.14
CA GLY A 602 25.29 22.58 -12.15
C GLY A 602 24.93 22.27 -10.69
N ILE A 603 24.27 21.14 -10.43
CA ILE A 603 23.84 20.73 -9.08
C ILE A 603 25.04 20.09 -8.37
N ARG A 604 25.67 20.83 -7.44
CA ARG A 604 26.93 20.42 -6.78
C ARG A 604 26.75 19.90 -5.35
N SER A 605 25.61 20.17 -4.72
CA SER A 605 25.37 19.85 -3.31
C SER A 605 24.00 19.20 -3.10
N TRP A 606 23.86 18.47 -1.99
CA TRP A 606 22.57 17.92 -1.56
C TRP A 606 21.56 19.05 -1.31
N VAL A 607 22.02 20.19 -0.79
CA VAL A 607 21.18 21.37 -0.55
C VAL A 607 20.60 21.91 -1.88
N ASP A 608 21.35 21.88 -2.97
CA ASP A 608 20.86 22.31 -4.28
C ASP A 608 19.94 21.27 -4.94
N ALA A 609 20.26 19.99 -4.79
CA ALA A 609 19.37 18.89 -5.19
C ALA A 609 18.03 18.96 -4.45
N ARG A 610 18.05 19.17 -3.12
CA ARG A 610 16.86 19.30 -2.27
C ARG A 610 16.00 20.49 -2.68
N LYS A 611 16.57 21.66 -3.00
CA LYS A 611 15.82 22.81 -3.56
C LYS A 611 15.07 22.44 -4.84
N LEU A 612 15.69 21.65 -5.73
CA LEU A 612 15.05 21.21 -6.97
C LEU A 612 13.90 20.22 -6.67
N LEU A 613 14.13 19.28 -5.76
CA LEU A 613 13.16 18.27 -5.34
C LEU A 613 11.93 18.85 -4.63
N SER A 614 12.02 20.03 -3.99
CA SER A 614 10.88 20.66 -3.31
C SER A 614 9.84 21.26 -4.27
N LEU A 615 10.19 21.39 -5.55
CA LEU A 615 9.27 21.77 -6.61
C LEU A 615 8.28 20.63 -6.91
N MET A 616 8.69 19.37 -6.72
CA MET A 616 7.85 18.18 -6.85
C MET A 616 7.27 17.75 -5.49
N VAL A 617 6.59 16.60 -5.44
CA VAL A 617 6.12 16.02 -4.18
C VAL A 617 7.29 15.41 -3.42
N TRP A 618 7.46 15.85 -2.17
CA TRP A 618 8.57 15.43 -1.30
C TRP A 618 8.16 15.59 0.17
N SER A 619 8.65 14.71 1.03
CA SER A 619 8.51 14.80 2.49
C SER A 619 9.91 14.74 3.09
N ASP A 620 10.33 15.82 3.75
CA ASP A 620 11.69 15.91 4.33
C ASP A 620 11.94 14.75 5.29
N ARG A 621 10.98 14.49 6.18
CA ARG A 621 11.00 13.38 7.13
C ARG A 621 11.25 12.02 6.48
N ALA A 622 10.57 11.71 5.37
CA ALA A 622 10.60 10.38 4.78
C ALA A 622 11.68 10.20 3.70
N CYS A 623 12.19 11.29 3.14
CA CYS A 623 13.02 11.26 1.94
C CYS A 623 14.39 11.94 2.10
N ASP A 624 14.61 12.85 3.07
CA ASP A 624 15.87 13.62 3.13
C ASP A 624 17.08 12.76 3.47
N ARG A 625 16.96 11.86 4.46
CA ARG A 625 18.02 10.92 4.81
C ARG A 625 18.39 10.00 3.63
N PRO A 626 17.48 9.17 3.09
CA PRO A 626 17.85 8.26 1.99
C PRO A 626 18.21 9.00 0.69
N GLY A 627 17.66 10.20 0.48
CA GLY A 627 18.06 11.09 -0.62
C GLY A 627 19.49 11.64 -0.46
N SER A 628 19.88 12.02 0.75
CA SER A 628 21.25 12.43 1.09
C SER A 628 22.24 11.27 0.96
N ASP A 629 21.85 10.07 1.40
CA ASP A 629 22.67 8.86 1.29
C ASP A 629 22.91 8.49 -0.19
N LEU A 630 21.87 8.52 -1.03
CA LEU A 630 22.00 8.43 -2.50
C LEU A 630 22.88 9.54 -3.07
N TRP A 631 22.75 10.77 -2.59
CA TRP A 631 23.54 11.90 -3.09
C TRP A 631 25.03 11.77 -2.73
N ALA A 632 25.38 11.07 -1.65
CA ALA A 632 26.78 10.75 -1.34
C ALA A 632 27.40 9.82 -2.40
N GLU A 633 26.67 8.80 -2.85
CA GLU A 633 27.10 7.94 -3.98
C GLU A 633 27.22 8.74 -5.29
N VAL A 634 26.27 9.64 -5.58
CA VAL A 634 26.30 10.51 -6.76
C VAL A 634 27.52 11.42 -6.77
N LYS A 635 27.87 12.05 -5.64
CA LYS A 635 29.11 12.85 -5.50
C LYS A 635 30.35 12.01 -5.80
N LEU A 636 30.44 10.80 -5.24
CA LEU A 636 31.57 9.89 -5.48
C LEU A 636 31.65 9.45 -6.96
N ALA A 637 30.52 9.30 -7.64
CA ALA A 637 30.48 9.03 -9.08
C ALA A 637 30.93 10.24 -9.92
N MET A 638 30.54 11.47 -9.55
CA MET A 638 30.99 12.70 -10.23
C MET A 638 32.52 12.87 -10.16
N ILE A 639 33.12 12.67 -8.99
CA ILE A 639 34.59 12.76 -8.79
C ILE A 639 35.37 11.75 -9.64
N ARG A 640 34.76 10.61 -10.03
CA ARG A 640 35.38 9.60 -10.90
C ARG A 640 35.20 9.88 -12.40
N MET A 641 34.46 10.92 -12.77
CA MET A 641 34.23 11.35 -14.15
C MET A 641 35.04 12.61 -14.52
N GLU A 642 35.58 13.31 -13.52
CA GLU A 642 36.59 14.38 -13.63
C GLU A 642 38.01 13.80 -13.72
#